data_AF-A0A838HTG5-F1
#
_entry.id   AF-A0A838HTG5-F1
#
_cell.length_a   1.000
_cell.length_b   1.000
_cell.length_c   1.000
_cell.angle_alpha   90.00
_cell.angle_beta   90.00
_cell.angle_gamma   90.00
#
_symmetry.space_group_name_H-M   'P 1'
#
loop_
_entity.id
_entity.type
_entity.pdbx_description
1 polymer ?
#
loop_
_entity_poly.entity_id
_entity_poly.type
_entity_poly.pdbx_seq_one_letter_code
_entity_poly.pdbx_strand_id
1 'polypeptide(L)'
;MTPAASTAKPTARLVMLTALALALSVLPTAAAQAEPVGEIGEVAVERLAGPGRVETAIAVSRDAFESAEEVVLARADVYADALAGAPLAAMRGAPLLLTSSDRLSDGVLEEIQRLGADHVVLLGGRVALSDAVQQGLADAQVTTERRFGANRFETAYSIADGLLATPAETTTPTVFLVEGDNADPARGWPDAVSAAPYAAFLQAPILLTLQDAMPGPTRRSIDELGASEIIVVGGTAAVSDEVVAEFESETVTVRRLSGADRYATSAEVYDEAVTRGMDPSVRWLATGRNFPDALAAGPAVAALGQTLLLVDGQDLLASQEPAVRLLADRELLTRINLLGGEAAIGAQMFAQLENILPVELEEADFCLTVLHNNDGESRLVDAGEGLEDFGGIDRFATVLQNEREAAATGLADDNCGERGVLTVTSGDNFLAGPPFSASLEKGVPFYDSIALDYLEYDALALGNHDFDFTPDVTADFIEGFTESGAVFVSANLDVSAEPELDALEDAGRIVPSTLVDSGDRQIGVIGLTTPSLRAISSPRDVEVDPDLVGAVAEQVESLETQGADVIVLISHLQDIDEELALVPELSGVDIVVAGGGDEVLAAPGELLVPGDEMNVFGSYPMFVESGDGVEVPVVTTAGDYKYVGRLVTRFVESGTALALAPRPSSVDPRSRPVRVAGGDLPDAVEGDAFVRENVVEPVLDSVADLEATVIGTSAVDLDGSRPNIRLMETNLGNLVADSQIAAVRDRADEFGLDPDGSYVAIQNGGGIRNSTVIPAGPITQLTTFDIAPFPNFVGAFPEVSAAELKLALENGYSQLPSDDGRFAQIGGMSVELDLSQPGQERASEEGPISVEGDRVRSVTLDDGTVIVSDGEPVAGAPTVTLVMSDFLARGGDNYPPPDEEFTTVGVAYQQALEDYIADELGGEITGAEYPGGGEGRITALG
;
A
#
# COMPACT_ATOMS: atom_id res chain seq x y z
N MET A 1 -29.22 -65.47 -19.70
CA MET A 1 -29.69 -64.36 -20.54
C MET A 1 -30.60 -63.46 -19.71
N THR A 2 -30.04 -62.40 -19.15
CA THR A 2 -30.70 -61.09 -18.97
C THR A 2 -31.02 -60.47 -20.35
N PRO A 3 -31.81 -59.38 -20.51
CA PRO A 3 -32.04 -58.26 -19.56
C PRO A 3 -33.54 -57.89 -19.32
N ALA A 4 -33.92 -57.35 -18.14
CA ALA A 4 -34.16 -55.92 -17.81
C ALA A 4 -35.53 -55.34 -18.25
N ALA A 5 -36.02 -54.19 -17.76
CA ALA A 5 -36.11 -53.61 -16.41
C ALA A 5 -36.93 -52.29 -16.51
N SER A 6 -37.85 -52.02 -15.58
CA SER A 6 -38.35 -50.66 -15.22
C SER A 6 -39.50 -50.78 -14.20
N THR A 7 -39.46 -50.00 -13.12
CA THR A 7 -40.54 -49.90 -12.13
C THR A 7 -40.73 -48.45 -11.65
N ALA A 8 -41.98 -48.02 -11.57
CA ALA A 8 -42.39 -46.72 -11.04
C ALA A 8 -43.24 -46.87 -9.75
N LYS A 9 -43.34 -45.77 -9.00
CA LYS A 9 -43.96 -45.62 -7.66
C LYS A 9 -45.41 -46.15 -7.56
N PRO A 10 -45.83 -46.65 -6.38
CA PRO A 10 -46.77 -45.90 -5.51
C PRO A 10 -46.42 -46.08 -4.00
N THR A 11 -47.13 -45.62 -2.95
CA THR A 11 -48.44 -44.93 -2.77
C THR A 11 -48.40 -44.08 -1.47
N ALA A 12 -49.35 -43.15 -1.26
CA ALA A 12 -49.54 -42.43 0.01
C ALA A 12 -50.53 -43.11 0.97
N ARG A 13 -50.35 -42.97 2.31
CA ARG A 13 -51.43 -42.59 3.26
C ARG A 13 -50.97 -42.32 4.70
N LEU A 14 -51.75 -41.44 5.35
CA LEU A 14 -51.61 -40.81 6.67
C LEU A 14 -52.20 -41.65 7.83
N VAL A 15 -51.54 -41.72 9.00
CA VAL A 15 -52.18 -41.99 10.30
C VAL A 15 -51.57 -41.13 11.43
N MET A 16 -52.46 -40.68 12.31
CA MET A 16 -52.40 -39.67 13.38
C MET A 16 -51.46 -39.92 14.59
N LEU A 17 -50.88 -38.82 15.08
CA LEU A 17 -50.59 -38.41 16.48
C LEU A 17 -50.13 -39.42 17.55
N THR A 18 -48.97 -39.13 18.14
CA THR A 18 -48.80 -39.01 19.60
C THR A 18 -47.98 -37.76 19.92
N ALA A 19 -48.41 -36.96 20.90
CA ALA A 19 -47.74 -35.71 21.26
C ALA A 19 -46.50 -35.96 22.16
N LEU A 20 -45.38 -35.32 21.82
CA LEU A 20 -44.24 -35.13 22.72
C LEU A 20 -44.16 -33.64 23.05
N ALA A 21 -44.08 -33.30 24.33
CA ALA A 21 -44.05 -31.91 24.76
C ALA A 21 -42.74 -31.26 24.33
N LEU A 22 -42.83 -30.18 23.54
CA LEU A 22 -41.70 -29.33 23.23
C LEU A 22 -41.41 -28.48 24.47
N ALA A 23 -40.43 -28.92 25.28
CA ALA A 23 -39.79 -28.02 26.22
C ALA A 23 -38.96 -27.03 25.39
N LEU A 24 -39.48 -25.81 25.19
CA LEU A 24 -38.66 -24.71 24.72
C LEU A 24 -37.61 -24.45 25.80
N SER A 25 -36.39 -24.95 25.59
CA SER A 25 -35.22 -24.42 26.27
C SER A 25 -35.05 -22.99 25.78
N VAL A 26 -35.48 -22.03 26.60
CA VAL A 26 -34.94 -20.67 26.50
C VAL A 26 -33.46 -20.82 26.83
N LEU A 27 -32.64 -20.89 25.77
CA LEU A 27 -31.21 -20.66 25.91
C LEU A 27 -31.08 -19.24 26.49
N PRO A 28 -30.26 -19.02 27.53
CA PRO A 28 -30.00 -17.67 27.99
C PRO A 28 -29.43 -16.89 26.79
N THR A 29 -30.02 -15.73 26.51
CA THR A 29 -29.35 -14.71 25.69
C THR A 29 -27.98 -14.46 26.31
N ALA A 30 -26.92 -14.52 25.49
CA ALA A 30 -25.57 -14.20 25.95
C ALA A 30 -25.59 -12.82 26.62
N ALA A 31 -25.10 -12.75 27.85
CA ALA A 31 -25.21 -11.53 28.63
C ALA A 31 -24.23 -10.49 28.09
N ALA A 32 -24.71 -9.29 27.77
CA ALA A 32 -23.85 -8.16 27.46
C ALA A 32 -22.96 -7.83 28.66
N GLN A 33 -21.67 -8.12 28.56
CA GLN A 33 -20.63 -7.92 29.58
C GLN A 33 -19.32 -7.55 28.88
N ALA A 34 -18.34 -7.08 29.66
CA ALA A 34 -16.96 -7.01 29.22
C ALA A 34 -16.42 -8.43 29.08
N GLU A 35 -15.91 -8.78 27.90
CA GLU A 35 -15.20 -10.03 27.65
C GLU A 35 -13.71 -9.71 27.50
N PRO A 36 -12.80 -10.33 28.28
CA PRO A 36 -11.36 -10.13 28.10
C PRO A 36 -10.93 -10.67 26.74
N VAL A 37 -10.23 -9.86 25.95
CA VAL A 37 -9.61 -10.29 24.68
C VAL A 37 -8.25 -10.91 24.95
N GLY A 38 -7.48 -10.29 25.84
CA GLY A 38 -6.15 -10.72 26.24
C GLY A 38 -5.43 -9.64 27.06
N GLU A 39 -4.13 -9.81 27.22
CA GLU A 39 -3.21 -8.83 27.80
C GLU A 39 -2.07 -8.65 26.78
N ILE A 40 -1.66 -7.41 26.50
CA ILE A 40 -0.53 -7.09 25.63
C ILE A 40 0.55 -6.50 26.54
N GLY A 41 1.51 -7.33 26.93
CA GLY A 41 2.39 -7.04 28.08
C GLY A 41 1.57 -6.78 29.34
N GLU A 42 1.79 -5.64 30.00
CA GLU A 42 1.00 -5.22 31.17
C GLU A 42 -0.35 -4.55 30.81
N VAL A 43 -0.67 -4.35 29.52
CA VAL A 43 -1.89 -3.66 29.07
C VAL A 43 -3.06 -4.63 28.93
N ALA A 44 -4.05 -4.55 29.83
CA ALA A 44 -5.26 -5.37 29.75
C ALA A 44 -6.17 -4.93 28.58
N VAL A 45 -6.58 -5.85 27.70
CA VAL A 45 -7.50 -5.53 26.59
C VAL A 45 -8.86 -6.18 26.80
N GLU A 46 -9.88 -5.36 27.01
CA GLU A 46 -11.27 -5.78 27.25
C GLU A 46 -12.17 -5.34 26.10
N ARG A 47 -13.08 -6.21 25.66
CA ARG A 47 -14.06 -5.91 24.61
C ARG A 47 -15.44 -5.69 25.24
N LEU A 48 -15.97 -4.50 25.00
CA LEU A 48 -17.32 -4.09 25.43
C LEU A 48 -18.26 -4.26 24.23
N ALA A 49 -18.97 -5.39 24.17
CA ALA A 49 -19.79 -5.74 23.02
C ALA A 49 -21.07 -6.52 23.40
N GLY A 50 -22.02 -6.52 22.48
CA GLY A 50 -23.14 -7.45 22.48
C GLY A 50 -23.57 -7.82 21.06
N PRO A 51 -24.63 -8.64 20.90
CA PRO A 51 -25.18 -9.02 19.59
C PRO A 51 -25.63 -7.84 18.69
N GLY A 52 -25.74 -6.65 19.27
CA GLY A 52 -25.87 -5.38 18.56
C GLY A 52 -25.75 -4.19 19.52
N ARG A 53 -25.78 -2.98 18.95
CA ARG A 53 -25.61 -1.69 19.64
C ARG A 53 -26.43 -1.46 20.93
N VAL A 54 -27.60 -2.09 21.07
CA VAL A 54 -28.42 -1.99 22.30
C VAL A 54 -27.74 -2.76 23.43
N GLU A 55 -27.32 -3.97 23.14
CA GLU A 55 -26.57 -4.84 24.03
C GLU A 55 -25.16 -4.29 24.28
N THR A 56 -24.48 -3.73 23.28
CA THR A 56 -23.20 -3.01 23.48
C THR A 56 -23.35 -1.83 24.45
N ALA A 57 -24.39 -1.00 24.32
CA ALA A 57 -24.67 0.08 25.27
C ALA A 57 -24.90 -0.42 26.71
N ILE A 58 -25.46 -1.62 26.87
CA ILE A 58 -25.62 -2.28 28.18
C ILE A 58 -24.26 -2.78 28.72
N ALA A 59 -23.37 -3.31 27.87
CA ALA A 59 -22.01 -3.68 28.27
C ALA A 59 -21.22 -2.44 28.76
N VAL A 60 -21.25 -1.35 28.01
CA VAL A 60 -20.64 -0.05 28.39
C VAL A 60 -21.21 0.49 29.71
N SER A 61 -22.52 0.39 29.93
CA SER A 61 -23.18 0.75 31.20
C SER A 61 -22.71 -0.10 32.38
N ARG A 62 -22.43 -1.40 32.16
CA ARG A 62 -21.97 -2.33 33.19
C ARG A 62 -20.53 -2.12 33.60
N ASP A 63 -19.68 -1.73 32.66
CA ASP A 63 -18.28 -1.38 32.93
C ASP A 63 -18.18 -0.09 33.77
N ALA A 64 -18.84 0.99 33.35
CA ALA A 64 -18.67 2.30 33.98
C ALA A 64 -19.59 2.59 35.19
N PHE A 65 -20.71 1.88 35.37
CA PHE A 65 -21.70 2.23 36.40
C PHE A 65 -22.13 1.03 37.27
N GLU A 66 -21.69 1.00 38.54
CA GLU A 66 -22.24 0.06 39.53
C GLU A 66 -23.73 0.32 39.82
N SER A 67 -24.13 1.59 39.88
CA SER A 67 -25.50 2.06 40.11
C SER A 67 -25.69 3.49 39.57
N ALA A 68 -26.93 3.88 39.29
CA ALA A 68 -27.30 5.25 38.88
C ALA A 68 -28.75 5.56 39.30
N GLU A 69 -29.02 6.78 39.77
CA GLU A 69 -30.40 7.21 40.11
C GLU A 69 -31.23 7.54 38.86
N GLU A 70 -30.57 8.07 37.82
CA GLU A 70 -31.16 8.40 36.52
C GLU A 70 -30.52 7.59 35.38
N VAL A 71 -31.25 7.44 34.27
CA VAL A 71 -30.73 6.91 32.99
C VAL A 71 -31.15 7.82 31.84
N VAL A 72 -30.25 8.08 30.89
CA VAL A 72 -30.60 8.78 29.64
C VAL A 72 -30.89 7.73 28.57
N LEU A 73 -32.04 7.81 27.91
CA LEU A 73 -32.48 6.83 26.92
C LEU A 73 -32.65 7.49 25.55
N ALA A 74 -31.96 6.95 24.55
CA ALA A 74 -32.03 7.38 23.15
C ALA A 74 -32.44 6.22 22.22
N ARG A 75 -32.75 6.55 20.96
CA ARG A 75 -33.05 5.55 19.93
C ARG A 75 -31.78 4.96 19.34
N ALA A 76 -31.80 3.67 19.02
CA ALA A 76 -30.63 2.94 18.54
C ALA A 76 -30.29 3.20 17.05
N ASP A 77 -31.22 3.73 16.25
CA ASP A 77 -31.15 3.76 14.78
C ASP A 77 -30.91 5.14 14.15
N VAL A 78 -31.00 6.24 14.91
CA VAL A 78 -30.67 7.60 14.44
C VAL A 78 -30.00 8.40 15.57
N TYR A 79 -28.81 8.91 15.30
CA TYR A 79 -27.81 9.18 16.35
C TYR A 79 -27.82 10.61 16.93
N ALA A 80 -28.40 11.57 16.21
CA ALA A 80 -28.35 13.00 16.54
C ALA A 80 -28.75 13.33 17.99
N ASP A 81 -29.85 12.71 18.46
CA ASP A 81 -30.37 12.95 19.80
C ASP A 81 -29.49 12.29 20.89
N ALA A 82 -28.82 11.16 20.58
CA ALA A 82 -27.91 10.48 21.51
C ALA A 82 -26.60 11.25 21.71
N LEU A 83 -26.00 11.74 20.62
CA LEU A 83 -24.74 12.48 20.63
C LEU A 83 -24.83 13.77 21.46
N ALA A 84 -25.90 14.56 21.24
CA ALA A 84 -26.18 15.74 22.07
C ALA A 84 -26.49 15.38 23.55
N GLY A 85 -26.90 14.14 23.81
CA GLY A 85 -27.27 13.63 25.13
C GLY A 85 -26.10 13.28 26.06
N ALA A 86 -24.89 13.03 25.55
CA ALA A 86 -23.76 12.59 26.36
C ALA A 86 -23.40 13.55 27.51
N PRO A 87 -23.32 14.89 27.31
CA PRO A 87 -23.07 15.81 28.42
C PRO A 87 -24.19 15.90 29.45
N LEU A 88 -25.45 15.71 29.04
CA LEU A 88 -26.59 15.64 29.96
C LEU A 88 -26.52 14.37 30.82
N ALA A 89 -26.17 13.24 30.21
CA ALA A 89 -25.99 11.97 30.92
C ALA A 89 -24.87 12.08 31.99
N ALA A 90 -23.71 12.62 31.61
CA ALA A 90 -22.60 12.84 32.56
C ALA A 90 -22.94 13.87 33.65
N MET A 91 -23.63 14.97 33.35
CA MET A 91 -24.12 15.93 34.37
C MET A 91 -25.05 15.28 35.39
N ARG A 92 -25.85 14.28 34.98
CA ARG A 92 -26.76 13.52 35.85
C ARG A 92 -26.12 12.31 36.53
N GLY A 93 -24.84 12.02 36.28
CA GLY A 93 -24.19 10.80 36.76
C GLY A 93 -24.87 9.52 36.22
N ALA A 94 -25.39 9.59 35.01
CA ALA A 94 -26.26 8.59 34.39
C ALA A 94 -25.60 7.96 33.16
N PRO A 95 -25.79 6.66 32.90
CA PRO A 95 -25.43 6.06 31.62
C PRO A 95 -26.40 6.50 30.51
N LEU A 96 -25.92 6.45 29.27
CA LEU A 96 -26.75 6.56 28.07
C LEU A 96 -27.03 5.17 27.52
N LEU A 97 -28.29 4.75 27.55
CA LEU A 97 -28.76 3.50 26.97
C LEU A 97 -29.49 3.73 25.63
N LEU A 98 -29.49 2.71 24.78
CA LEU A 98 -30.12 2.72 23.47
C LEU A 98 -31.29 1.73 23.43
N THR A 99 -32.39 2.07 22.77
CA THR A 99 -33.50 1.13 22.51
C THR A 99 -34.09 1.31 21.12
N SER A 100 -34.87 0.33 20.65
CA SER A 100 -35.71 0.45 19.47
C SER A 100 -36.77 1.55 19.61
N SER A 101 -37.03 2.29 18.53
CA SER A 101 -37.96 3.44 18.54
C SER A 101 -39.41 3.10 18.94
N ASP A 102 -39.84 1.86 18.67
CA ASP A 102 -41.23 1.40 18.84
C ASP A 102 -41.48 0.62 20.14
N ARG A 103 -40.44 0.09 20.80
CA ARG A 103 -40.54 -0.67 22.06
C ARG A 103 -39.31 -0.51 22.94
N LEU A 104 -39.50 -0.57 24.27
CA LEU A 104 -38.40 -0.72 25.21
C LEU A 104 -37.81 -2.13 25.06
N SER A 105 -36.49 -2.25 24.99
CA SER A 105 -35.81 -3.56 24.99
C SER A 105 -35.84 -4.16 26.39
N ASP A 106 -36.09 -5.48 26.50
CA ASP A 106 -36.12 -6.18 27.79
C ASP A 106 -34.78 -6.05 28.52
N GLY A 107 -33.65 -6.18 27.81
CA GLY A 107 -32.31 -6.01 28.39
C GLY A 107 -32.02 -4.60 28.89
N VAL A 108 -32.60 -3.56 28.27
CA VAL A 108 -32.50 -2.16 28.74
C VAL A 108 -33.30 -1.98 30.02
N LEU A 109 -34.47 -2.62 30.12
CA LEU A 109 -35.27 -2.60 31.34
C LEU A 109 -34.58 -3.34 32.49
N GLU A 110 -33.97 -4.50 32.22
CA GLU A 110 -33.13 -5.22 33.19
C GLU A 110 -31.94 -4.38 33.66
N GLU A 111 -31.32 -3.63 32.76
CA GLU A 111 -30.18 -2.76 33.07
C GLU A 111 -30.58 -1.55 33.93
N ILE A 112 -31.70 -0.88 33.61
CA ILE A 112 -32.32 0.17 34.45
C ILE A 112 -32.58 -0.37 35.87
N GLN A 113 -33.10 -1.59 35.98
CA GLN A 113 -33.34 -2.26 37.27
C GLN A 113 -32.05 -2.64 38.01
N ARG A 114 -30.99 -3.05 37.31
CA ARG A 114 -29.66 -3.33 37.88
C ARG A 114 -29.06 -2.06 38.49
N LEU A 115 -29.11 -0.96 37.75
CA LEU A 115 -28.61 0.35 38.18
C LEU A 115 -29.36 0.92 39.38
N GLY A 116 -30.62 0.51 39.57
CA GLY A 116 -31.51 1.04 40.60
C GLY A 116 -32.20 2.34 40.21
N ALA A 117 -32.18 2.72 38.93
CA ALA A 117 -32.71 3.99 38.44
C ALA A 117 -34.25 4.03 38.48
N ASP A 118 -34.81 5.10 39.05
CA ASP A 118 -36.26 5.35 39.12
C ASP A 118 -36.72 6.52 38.23
N HIS A 119 -35.78 7.18 37.54
CA HIS A 119 -36.03 8.23 36.56
C HIS A 119 -35.29 7.97 35.23
N VAL A 120 -35.97 8.20 34.11
CA VAL A 120 -35.40 8.11 32.75
C VAL A 120 -35.66 9.38 31.95
N VAL A 121 -34.61 9.96 31.39
CA VAL A 121 -34.71 11.08 30.45
C VAL A 121 -34.76 10.54 29.02
N LEU A 122 -35.94 10.65 28.39
CA LEU A 122 -36.19 10.26 27.01
C LEU A 122 -35.70 11.36 26.06
N LEU A 123 -34.75 11.02 25.18
CA LEU A 123 -34.27 11.93 24.14
C LEU A 123 -35.09 11.77 22.85
N GLY A 124 -35.51 12.89 22.29
CA GLY A 124 -36.28 12.95 21.05
C GLY A 124 -37.79 12.80 21.20
N GLY A 125 -38.51 13.15 20.14
CA GLY A 125 -39.97 13.14 20.09
C GLY A 125 -40.57 11.73 20.04
N ARG A 126 -41.90 11.63 19.90
CA ARG A 126 -42.62 10.34 19.81
C ARG A 126 -42.28 9.50 18.58
N VAL A 127 -41.62 10.08 17.58
CA VAL A 127 -41.08 9.36 16.41
C VAL A 127 -39.71 8.74 16.72
N ALA A 128 -38.96 9.31 17.67
CA ALA A 128 -37.69 8.78 18.14
C ALA A 128 -37.90 7.70 19.22
N LEU A 129 -38.70 8.00 20.24
CA LEU A 129 -39.07 7.04 21.30
C LEU A 129 -40.58 7.10 21.50
N SER A 130 -41.29 6.07 21.06
CA SER A 130 -42.74 6.04 21.01
C SER A 130 -43.42 6.11 22.39
N ASP A 131 -44.73 6.35 22.40
CA ASP A 131 -45.55 6.25 23.61
C ASP A 131 -45.51 4.83 24.23
N ALA A 132 -45.18 3.79 23.45
CA ALA A 132 -45.04 2.43 23.94
C ALA A 132 -43.71 2.20 24.70
N VAL A 133 -42.61 2.86 24.30
CA VAL A 133 -41.37 2.90 25.10
C VAL A 133 -41.65 3.54 26.46
N GLN A 134 -42.32 4.70 26.45
CA GLN A 134 -42.65 5.43 27.67
C GLN A 134 -43.66 4.68 28.57
N GLN A 135 -44.60 3.94 27.98
CA GLN A 135 -45.50 3.07 28.74
C GLN A 135 -44.76 1.89 29.38
N GLY A 136 -43.80 1.26 28.68
CA GLY A 136 -42.99 0.18 29.24
C GLY A 136 -42.21 0.60 30.49
N LEU A 137 -41.64 1.80 30.49
CA LEU A 137 -41.00 2.41 31.66
C LEU A 137 -42.00 2.67 32.81
N ALA A 138 -43.17 3.23 32.49
CA ALA A 138 -44.21 3.50 33.47
C ALA A 138 -44.80 2.22 34.10
N ASP A 139 -44.93 1.14 33.32
CA ASP A 139 -45.37 -0.17 33.81
C ASP A 139 -44.33 -0.80 34.77
N ALA A 140 -43.05 -0.50 34.56
CA ALA A 140 -41.95 -0.82 35.47
C ALA A 140 -41.80 0.16 36.66
N GLN A 141 -42.73 1.11 36.82
CA GLN A 141 -42.72 2.15 37.87
C GLN A 141 -41.61 3.20 37.75
N VAL A 142 -40.93 3.25 36.60
CA VAL A 142 -39.89 4.25 36.29
C VAL A 142 -40.55 5.55 35.81
N THR A 143 -40.17 6.67 36.39
CA THR A 143 -40.66 8.00 36.03
C THR A 143 -39.92 8.54 34.81
N THR A 144 -40.53 9.43 34.01
CA THR A 144 -39.94 9.89 32.74
C THR A 144 -40.02 11.40 32.52
N GLU A 145 -38.88 11.99 32.19
CA GLU A 145 -38.74 13.31 31.55
C GLU A 145 -38.53 13.10 30.03
N ARG A 146 -38.89 14.08 29.19
CA ARG A 146 -38.61 14.01 27.74
C ARG A 146 -38.06 15.33 27.22
N ARG A 147 -36.88 15.28 26.61
CA ARG A 147 -36.22 16.42 25.92
C ARG A 147 -36.34 16.24 24.41
N PHE A 148 -37.01 17.16 23.74
CA PHE A 148 -37.29 17.04 22.30
C PHE A 148 -37.62 18.37 21.63
N GLY A 149 -37.25 18.47 20.35
CA GLY A 149 -37.60 19.59 19.47
C GLY A 149 -38.47 19.17 18.28
N ALA A 150 -38.73 20.13 17.39
CA ALA A 150 -39.37 19.88 16.09
C ALA A 150 -38.42 19.23 15.07
N ASN A 151 -37.11 19.33 15.30
CA ASN A 151 -36.01 18.71 14.57
C ASN A 151 -34.83 18.50 15.54
N ARG A 152 -33.76 17.85 15.07
CA ARG A 152 -32.54 17.57 15.86
C ARG A 152 -31.89 18.81 16.49
N PHE A 153 -31.93 19.97 15.82
CA PHE A 153 -31.36 21.22 16.34
C PHE A 153 -32.17 21.79 17.52
N GLU A 154 -33.50 21.75 17.43
CA GLU A 154 -34.38 22.09 18.57
C GLU A 154 -34.31 21.01 19.68
N THR A 155 -34.02 19.73 19.38
CA THR A 155 -33.75 18.72 20.42
C THR A 155 -32.43 19.01 21.14
N ALA A 156 -31.35 19.31 20.41
CA ALA A 156 -30.06 19.70 20.99
C ALA A 156 -30.19 20.96 21.86
N TYR A 157 -30.95 21.98 21.42
CA TYR A 157 -31.32 23.13 22.26
C TYR A 157 -32.08 22.70 23.54
N SER A 158 -33.09 21.82 23.42
CA SER A 158 -33.84 21.32 24.59
C SER A 158 -32.96 20.54 25.58
N ILE A 159 -31.93 19.84 25.10
CA ILE A 159 -30.94 19.16 25.93
C ILE A 159 -30.01 20.17 26.61
N ALA A 160 -29.48 21.15 25.86
CA ALA A 160 -28.60 22.21 26.38
C ALA A 160 -29.30 23.11 27.43
N ASP A 161 -30.58 23.45 27.24
CA ASP A 161 -31.42 24.10 28.25
C ASP A 161 -31.53 23.27 29.55
N GLY A 162 -31.47 21.95 29.45
CA GLY A 162 -31.40 21.05 30.60
C GLY A 162 -30.16 21.26 31.47
N LEU A 163 -29.05 21.73 30.88
CA LEU A 163 -27.80 22.05 31.56
C LEU A 163 -27.81 23.46 32.18
N LEU A 164 -28.67 24.37 31.68
CA LEU A 164 -28.82 25.75 32.17
C LEU A 164 -29.55 25.86 33.52
N ALA A 165 -30.31 24.84 33.90
CA ALA A 165 -31.16 24.88 35.09
C ALA A 165 -30.37 24.75 36.43
N THR A 166 -29.11 24.36 36.37
CA THR A 166 -28.20 24.14 37.50
C THR A 166 -27.23 25.33 37.65
N PRO A 167 -27.38 26.20 38.68
CA PRO A 167 -26.50 27.34 38.85
C PRO A 167 -25.12 26.92 39.38
N ALA A 168 -24.20 26.58 38.48
CA ALA A 168 -22.79 26.50 38.79
C ALA A 168 -22.22 27.92 38.93
N GLU A 169 -21.78 28.29 40.13
CA GLU A 169 -21.09 29.56 40.34
C GLU A 169 -19.68 29.49 39.71
N THR A 170 -19.37 30.44 38.82
CA THR A 170 -18.02 30.91 38.40
C THR A 170 -17.27 30.35 37.19
N THR A 171 -17.83 29.46 36.35
CA THR A 171 -17.24 29.16 35.02
C THR A 171 -17.96 29.90 33.89
N THR A 172 -17.18 30.47 32.97
CA THR A 172 -17.68 31.01 31.70
C THR A 172 -17.97 29.83 30.76
N PRO A 173 -19.15 29.70 30.14
CA PRO A 173 -19.55 28.45 29.52
C PRO A 173 -18.83 28.20 28.18
N THR A 174 -18.13 27.07 28.12
CA THR A 174 -17.65 26.45 26.88
C THR A 174 -18.80 25.67 26.24
N VAL A 175 -18.90 25.68 24.91
CA VAL A 175 -19.86 24.89 24.14
C VAL A 175 -19.16 24.17 22.99
N PHE A 176 -19.62 22.98 22.64
CA PHE A 176 -19.11 22.22 21.50
C PHE A 176 -20.03 22.40 20.30
N LEU A 177 -19.45 22.60 19.12
CA LEU A 177 -20.18 22.77 17.87
C LEU A 177 -19.70 21.72 16.85
N VAL A 178 -20.62 20.89 16.36
CA VAL A 178 -20.33 19.78 15.44
C VAL A 178 -21.33 19.73 14.28
N GLU A 179 -20.93 19.15 13.15
CA GLU A 179 -21.87 18.90 12.05
C GLU A 179 -23.01 17.98 12.51
N GLY A 180 -24.24 18.37 12.21
CA GLY A 180 -25.44 17.67 12.65
C GLY A 180 -26.41 17.28 11.56
N ASP A 181 -26.13 17.48 10.27
CA ASP A 181 -27.04 17.03 9.19
C ASP A 181 -26.34 16.69 7.88
N ASN A 182 -25.44 15.70 7.93
CA ASN A 182 -24.92 15.07 6.74
C ASN A 182 -25.78 13.87 6.30
N ALA A 183 -25.93 13.68 4.99
CA ALA A 183 -26.61 12.54 4.40
C ALA A 183 -25.67 11.33 4.21
N ASP A 184 -24.36 11.59 4.13
CA ASP A 184 -23.33 10.58 4.16
C ASP A 184 -23.06 10.18 5.64
N PRO A 185 -23.32 8.91 6.04
CA PRO A 185 -23.07 8.44 7.40
C PRO A 185 -21.57 8.26 7.72
N ALA A 186 -20.69 8.27 6.70
CA ALA A 186 -19.26 8.32 6.93
C ALA A 186 -18.81 9.75 7.26
N ARG A 187 -19.22 10.78 6.50
CA ARG A 187 -18.88 12.18 6.85
C ARG A 187 -19.62 12.69 8.08
N GLY A 188 -20.89 12.36 8.24
CA GLY A 188 -21.67 12.80 9.39
C GLY A 188 -21.24 12.10 10.68
N TRP A 189 -21.11 12.88 11.75
CA TRP A 189 -20.99 12.44 13.15
C TRP A 189 -19.68 11.87 13.73
N PRO A 190 -18.56 11.57 13.03
CA PRO A 190 -17.36 11.09 13.73
C PRO A 190 -16.83 12.16 14.71
N ASP A 191 -16.81 13.43 14.29
CA ASP A 191 -16.46 14.59 15.12
C ASP A 191 -17.31 14.68 16.40
N ALA A 192 -18.60 14.33 16.29
CA ALA A 192 -19.53 14.33 17.41
C ALA A 192 -19.31 13.15 18.37
N VAL A 193 -18.85 12.00 17.87
CA VAL A 193 -18.44 10.85 18.70
C VAL A 193 -17.14 11.16 19.44
N SER A 194 -16.13 11.71 18.76
CA SER A 194 -14.87 12.13 19.37
C SER A 194 -15.09 13.22 20.42
N ALA A 195 -15.95 14.20 20.14
CA ALA A 195 -16.29 15.27 21.08
C ALA A 195 -17.09 14.78 22.31
N ALA A 196 -17.84 13.68 22.21
CA ALA A 196 -18.80 13.28 23.25
C ALA A 196 -18.19 13.06 24.63
N PRO A 197 -17.09 12.30 24.82
CA PRO A 197 -16.43 12.17 26.11
C PRO A 197 -15.88 13.49 26.65
N TYR A 198 -15.20 14.28 25.83
CA TYR A 198 -14.55 15.51 26.28
C TYR A 198 -15.57 16.60 26.67
N ALA A 199 -16.61 16.78 25.87
CA ALA A 199 -17.73 17.67 26.20
C ALA A 199 -18.46 17.21 27.47
N ALA A 200 -18.66 15.90 27.65
CA ALA A 200 -19.28 15.34 28.83
C ALA A 200 -18.42 15.50 30.10
N PHE A 201 -17.10 15.36 30.00
CA PHE A 201 -16.15 15.61 31.09
C PHE A 201 -16.15 17.08 31.53
N LEU A 202 -16.19 18.02 30.56
CA LEU A 202 -16.36 19.45 30.84
C LEU A 202 -17.79 19.84 31.27
N GLN A 203 -18.76 18.91 31.21
CA GLN A 203 -20.19 19.16 31.39
C GLN A 203 -20.75 20.25 30.43
N ALA A 204 -20.13 20.39 29.26
CA ALA A 204 -20.43 21.38 28.23
C ALA A 204 -21.42 20.83 27.18
N PRO A 205 -22.42 21.60 26.74
CA PRO A 205 -23.37 21.12 25.73
C PRO A 205 -22.71 20.91 24.37
N ILE A 206 -23.12 19.83 23.68
CA ILE A 206 -22.90 19.63 22.25
C ILE A 206 -24.07 20.22 21.48
N LEU A 207 -23.77 21.12 20.56
CA LEU A 207 -24.70 21.80 19.68
C LEU A 207 -24.45 21.38 18.23
N LEU A 208 -25.54 21.22 17.49
CA LEU A 208 -25.52 20.75 16.11
C LEU A 208 -25.60 21.93 15.12
N THR A 209 -24.84 21.90 14.02
CA THR A 209 -24.94 22.87 12.90
C THR A 209 -25.08 22.18 11.53
N LEU A 210 -25.32 22.94 10.47
CA LEU A 210 -25.08 22.51 9.09
C LEU A 210 -23.67 22.97 8.68
N GLN A 211 -23.11 22.34 7.64
CA GLN A 211 -21.79 22.65 7.09
C GLN A 211 -21.62 24.15 6.79
N ASP A 212 -22.55 24.73 6.00
CA ASP A 212 -22.44 26.10 5.47
C ASP A 212 -23.54 27.04 5.98
N ALA A 213 -24.30 26.64 6.99
CA ALA A 213 -25.41 27.44 7.50
C ALA A 213 -25.76 27.15 8.96
N MET A 214 -25.89 28.21 9.75
CA MET A 214 -26.20 28.10 11.17
C MET A 214 -27.71 27.95 11.43
N PRO A 215 -28.16 26.88 12.10
CA PRO A 215 -29.55 26.75 12.51
C PRO A 215 -29.92 27.79 13.56
N GLY A 216 -31.09 28.42 13.41
CA GLY A 216 -31.63 29.37 14.40
C GLY A 216 -31.72 28.85 15.85
N PRO A 217 -32.03 27.55 16.12
CA PRO A 217 -31.98 26.99 17.47
C PRO A 217 -30.56 26.98 18.05
N THR A 218 -29.56 26.63 17.24
CA THR A 218 -28.13 26.58 17.62
C THR A 218 -27.61 27.95 18.01
N ARG A 219 -27.93 28.99 17.24
CA ARG A 219 -27.60 30.38 17.60
C ARG A 219 -28.28 30.80 18.91
N ARG A 220 -29.56 30.46 19.09
CA ARG A 220 -30.30 30.72 20.33
C ARG A 220 -29.66 30.05 21.54
N SER A 221 -29.21 28.79 21.42
CA SER A 221 -28.47 28.09 22.48
C SER A 221 -27.27 28.92 22.94
N ILE A 222 -26.44 29.37 21.99
CA ILE A 222 -25.18 30.09 22.26
C ILE A 222 -25.45 31.44 22.93
N ASP A 223 -26.43 32.19 22.43
CA ASP A 223 -26.87 33.47 23.00
C ASP A 223 -27.44 33.32 24.43
N GLU A 224 -28.26 32.28 24.67
CA GLU A 224 -28.91 32.03 25.97
C GLU A 224 -27.98 31.38 27.00
N LEU A 225 -26.99 30.59 26.55
CA LEU A 225 -25.89 30.08 27.37
C LEU A 225 -24.92 31.20 27.78
N GLY A 226 -24.81 32.26 26.98
CA GLY A 226 -23.78 33.28 27.17
C GLY A 226 -22.37 32.72 26.97
N ALA A 227 -22.22 31.83 25.98
CA ALA A 227 -20.98 31.11 25.71
C ALA A 227 -19.82 32.07 25.42
N SER A 228 -18.68 31.87 26.06
CA SER A 228 -17.45 32.65 25.82
C SER A 228 -16.38 31.87 25.06
N GLU A 229 -16.53 30.55 25.00
CA GLU A 229 -15.65 29.66 24.26
C GLU A 229 -16.52 28.70 23.43
N ILE A 230 -16.27 28.64 22.12
CA ILE A 230 -16.88 27.67 21.22
C ILE A 230 -15.76 26.76 20.71
N ILE A 231 -15.84 25.47 21.03
CA ILE A 231 -14.97 24.44 20.49
C ILE A 231 -15.69 23.81 19.29
N VAL A 232 -15.24 24.16 18.09
CA VAL A 232 -15.68 23.56 16.84
C VAL A 232 -14.88 22.28 16.64
N VAL A 233 -15.54 21.13 16.49
CA VAL A 233 -14.86 19.86 16.19
C VAL A 233 -15.20 19.47 14.76
N GLY A 234 -14.17 19.16 13.98
CA GLY A 234 -14.28 18.89 12.54
C GLY A 234 -13.63 19.97 11.67
N GLY A 235 -13.11 19.56 10.51
CA GLY A 235 -12.52 20.45 9.52
C GLY A 235 -13.53 21.35 8.82
N THR A 236 -13.06 22.15 7.86
CA THR A 236 -13.91 23.08 7.09
C THR A 236 -14.98 22.38 6.24
N ALA A 237 -14.76 21.11 5.88
CA ALA A 237 -15.73 20.25 5.22
C ALA A 237 -16.85 19.72 6.14
N ALA A 238 -16.72 19.87 7.47
CA ALA A 238 -17.76 19.52 8.45
C ALA A 238 -18.47 20.79 8.96
N VAL A 239 -17.70 21.84 9.27
CA VAL A 239 -18.21 23.16 9.66
C VAL A 239 -17.36 24.23 8.98
N SER A 240 -17.92 24.95 8.01
CA SER A 240 -17.17 25.92 7.20
C SER A 240 -16.70 27.13 8.02
N ASP A 241 -15.66 27.81 7.54
CA ASP A 241 -15.18 29.05 8.18
C ASP A 241 -16.22 30.18 8.10
N GLU A 242 -17.17 30.11 7.17
CA GLU A 242 -18.31 31.04 7.12
C GLU A 242 -19.20 30.89 8.36
N VAL A 243 -19.48 29.65 8.81
CA VAL A 243 -20.24 29.38 10.04
C VAL A 243 -19.45 29.78 11.29
N VAL A 244 -18.13 29.59 11.29
CA VAL A 244 -17.24 30.03 12.40
C VAL A 244 -17.22 31.55 12.55
N ALA A 245 -17.09 32.28 11.43
CA ALA A 245 -17.04 33.74 11.41
C ALA A 245 -18.35 34.42 11.87
N GLU A 246 -19.47 33.70 11.95
CA GLU A 246 -20.73 34.24 12.50
C GLU A 246 -20.70 34.43 14.03
N PHE A 247 -19.74 33.83 14.75
CA PHE A 247 -19.64 33.92 16.22
C PHE A 247 -18.41 34.66 16.76
N GLU A 248 -17.32 34.76 15.98
CA GLU A 248 -16.10 35.44 16.44
C GLU A 248 -16.37 36.89 16.84
N SER A 249 -16.05 37.23 18.09
CA SER A 249 -16.27 38.57 18.64
C SER A 249 -15.29 38.86 19.78
N GLU A 250 -15.18 40.12 20.21
CA GLU A 250 -14.33 40.52 21.35
C GLU A 250 -14.68 39.80 22.68
N THR A 251 -15.80 39.09 22.74
CA THR A 251 -16.33 38.38 23.92
C THR A 251 -16.46 36.88 23.77
N VAL A 252 -16.27 36.33 22.56
CA VAL A 252 -16.40 34.89 22.27
C VAL A 252 -15.17 34.40 21.52
N THR A 253 -14.37 33.57 22.18
CA THR A 253 -13.26 32.85 21.57
C THR A 253 -13.81 31.65 20.83
N VAL A 254 -13.47 31.48 19.55
CA VAL A 254 -13.73 30.24 18.82
C VAL A 254 -12.41 29.52 18.61
N ARG A 255 -12.39 28.20 18.82
CA ARG A 255 -11.25 27.35 18.50
C ARG A 255 -11.74 26.12 17.74
N ARG A 256 -11.01 25.72 16.71
CA ARG A 256 -11.26 24.49 15.95
C ARG A 256 -10.32 23.39 16.45
N LEU A 257 -10.85 22.18 16.62
CA LEU A 257 -10.09 20.92 16.75
C LEU A 257 -10.38 20.11 15.49
N SER A 258 -9.37 19.89 14.66
CA SER A 258 -9.53 19.28 13.33
C SER A 258 -8.19 18.84 12.77
N GLY A 259 -8.12 17.63 12.22
CA GLY A 259 -7.00 17.16 11.41
C GLY A 259 -7.39 17.02 9.93
N ALA A 260 -6.53 16.34 9.16
CA ALA A 260 -6.76 16.06 7.73
C ALA A 260 -8.01 15.18 7.49
N ASP A 261 -8.31 14.28 8.43
CA ASP A 261 -9.46 13.39 8.39
C ASP A 261 -10.16 13.25 9.77
N ARG A 262 -11.03 12.24 9.89
CA ARG A 262 -11.78 11.89 11.11
C ARG A 262 -10.89 11.39 12.26
N TYR A 263 -9.80 10.70 11.94
CA TYR A 263 -8.92 10.02 12.88
C TYR A 263 -7.95 11.04 13.46
N ALA A 264 -7.34 11.87 12.61
CA ALA A 264 -6.57 13.04 12.98
C ALA A 264 -7.41 14.04 13.80
N THR A 265 -8.67 14.30 13.41
CA THR A 265 -9.59 15.10 14.24
C THR A 265 -9.85 14.45 15.61
N SER A 266 -9.97 13.12 15.69
CA SER A 266 -10.10 12.43 16.98
C SER A 266 -8.83 12.52 17.82
N ALA A 267 -7.65 12.53 17.22
CA ALA A 267 -6.37 12.69 17.92
C ALA A 267 -6.24 14.11 18.51
N GLU A 268 -6.59 15.15 17.77
CA GLU A 268 -6.63 16.54 18.25
C GLU A 268 -7.60 16.73 19.44
N VAL A 269 -8.76 16.07 19.40
CA VAL A 269 -9.72 16.09 20.52
C VAL A 269 -9.15 15.36 21.74
N TYR A 270 -8.44 14.25 21.52
CA TYR A 270 -7.76 13.49 22.57
C TYR A 270 -6.64 14.30 23.23
N ASP A 271 -5.75 14.94 22.46
CA ASP A 271 -4.61 15.70 22.96
C ASP A 271 -5.07 16.89 23.84
N GLU A 272 -6.15 17.56 23.43
CA GLU A 272 -6.80 18.59 24.24
C GLU A 272 -7.48 18.02 25.49
N ALA A 273 -8.17 16.89 25.39
CA ALA A 273 -8.83 16.23 26.52
C ALA A 273 -7.83 15.85 27.64
N VAL A 274 -6.68 15.29 27.27
CA VAL A 274 -5.57 14.99 28.19
C VAL A 274 -4.98 16.28 28.78
N THR A 275 -4.79 17.31 27.96
CA THR A 275 -4.35 18.64 28.42
C THR A 275 -5.31 19.26 29.46
N ARG A 276 -6.60 18.90 29.43
CA ARG A 276 -7.62 19.29 30.43
C ARG A 276 -7.75 18.32 31.61
N GLY A 277 -6.99 17.23 31.64
CA GLY A 277 -6.90 16.31 32.78
C GLY A 277 -7.74 15.04 32.69
N MET A 278 -8.15 14.63 31.48
CA MET A 278 -8.64 13.26 31.24
C MET A 278 -7.45 12.29 31.22
N ASP A 279 -7.65 11.07 31.72
CA ASP A 279 -6.61 10.08 31.98
C ASP A 279 -6.22 9.34 30.68
N PRO A 280 -4.97 9.44 30.22
CA PRO A 280 -4.49 8.71 29.04
C PRO A 280 -4.22 7.22 29.32
N SER A 281 -4.10 6.79 30.59
CA SER A 281 -3.70 5.42 30.95
C SER A 281 -4.75 4.34 30.67
N VAL A 282 -5.99 4.75 30.39
CA VAL A 282 -7.05 3.86 29.89
C VAL A 282 -7.65 4.45 28.63
N ARG A 283 -7.53 3.72 27.51
CA ARG A 283 -7.97 4.17 26.18
C ARG A 283 -9.17 3.37 25.69
N TRP A 284 -10.23 4.07 25.29
CA TRP A 284 -11.38 3.48 24.64
C TRP A 284 -11.21 3.63 23.13
N LEU A 285 -11.25 2.51 22.40
CA LEU A 285 -11.13 2.51 20.95
C LEU A 285 -12.48 2.22 20.31
N ALA A 286 -12.84 3.01 19.31
CA ALA A 286 -14.07 2.82 18.53
C ALA A 286 -13.76 2.99 17.03
N THR A 287 -14.45 2.24 16.17
CA THR A 287 -14.29 2.43 14.72
C THR A 287 -14.91 3.76 14.24
N GLY A 288 -14.13 4.54 13.51
CA GLY A 288 -14.56 5.74 12.80
C GLY A 288 -15.27 5.45 11.47
N ARG A 289 -15.27 4.21 10.97
CA ARG A 289 -16.01 3.80 9.76
C ARG A 289 -17.52 3.78 9.98
N ASN A 290 -17.96 3.22 11.11
CA ASN A 290 -19.38 3.11 11.49
C ASN A 290 -19.48 2.89 13.00
N PHE A 291 -19.93 3.90 13.73
CA PHE A 291 -19.76 4.07 15.19
C PHE A 291 -21.03 3.85 16.07
N PRO A 292 -21.99 2.96 15.76
CA PRO A 292 -23.22 2.84 16.55
C PRO A 292 -22.98 2.28 17.96
N ASP A 293 -21.90 1.53 18.14
CA ASP A 293 -21.45 0.97 19.42
C ASP A 293 -20.76 2.03 20.31
N ALA A 294 -20.26 3.13 19.71
CA ALA A 294 -19.60 4.22 20.44
C ALA A 294 -20.57 5.23 21.07
N LEU A 295 -21.84 5.24 20.66
CA LEU A 295 -22.83 6.26 21.06
C LEU A 295 -23.11 6.31 22.57
N ALA A 296 -22.95 5.18 23.27
CA ALA A 296 -23.10 5.07 24.71
C ALA A 296 -21.80 5.38 25.48
N ALA A 297 -20.64 5.37 24.81
CA ALA A 297 -19.33 5.50 25.45
C ALA A 297 -19.07 6.90 26.01
N GLY A 298 -19.55 7.97 25.35
CA GLY A 298 -19.38 9.36 25.76
C GLY A 298 -19.47 9.62 27.27
N PRO A 299 -20.65 9.39 27.92
CA PRO A 299 -20.80 9.60 29.35
C PRO A 299 -20.11 8.55 30.22
N ALA A 300 -19.84 7.34 29.72
CA ALA A 300 -19.11 6.30 30.45
C ALA A 300 -17.62 6.66 30.60
N VAL A 301 -16.97 6.98 29.48
CA VAL A 301 -15.59 7.47 29.40
C VAL A 301 -15.43 8.73 30.27
N ALA A 302 -16.37 9.67 30.18
CA ALA A 302 -16.36 10.89 30.99
C ALA A 302 -16.57 10.64 32.49
N ALA A 303 -17.44 9.71 32.89
CA ALA A 303 -17.68 9.36 34.28
C ALA A 303 -16.48 8.68 34.95
N LEU A 304 -15.71 7.90 34.18
CA LEU A 304 -14.45 7.31 34.61
C LEU A 304 -13.26 8.29 34.48
N GLY A 305 -13.45 9.43 33.79
CA GLY A 305 -12.40 10.42 33.53
C GLY A 305 -11.34 9.95 32.52
N GLN A 306 -11.64 8.92 31.72
CA GLN A 306 -10.72 8.25 30.80
C GLN A 306 -10.77 8.88 29.39
N THR A 307 -10.06 8.31 28.41
CA THR A 307 -9.93 8.87 27.06
C THR A 307 -10.47 7.96 25.96
N LEU A 308 -10.88 8.53 24.82
CA LEU A 308 -11.38 7.81 23.65
C LEU A 308 -10.65 8.25 22.38
N LEU A 309 -10.34 7.30 21.50
CA LEU A 309 -9.84 7.55 20.15
C LEU A 309 -10.70 6.80 19.12
N LEU A 310 -11.01 7.47 18.02
CA LEU A 310 -11.49 6.79 16.82
C LEU A 310 -10.30 6.18 16.06
N VAL A 311 -10.36 4.88 15.82
CA VAL A 311 -9.46 4.15 14.92
C VAL A 311 -10.25 3.70 13.70
N ASP A 312 -9.59 3.24 12.65
CA ASP A 312 -10.30 2.63 11.52
C ASP A 312 -11.10 1.39 11.95
N GLY A 313 -10.48 0.55 12.78
CA GLY A 313 -11.06 -0.63 13.40
C GLY A 313 -10.84 -1.92 12.61
N GLN A 314 -10.44 -1.88 11.34
CA GLN A 314 -9.97 -3.07 10.64
C GLN A 314 -8.47 -2.99 10.36
N ASP A 315 -7.97 -1.80 10.04
CA ASP A 315 -6.53 -1.53 9.87
C ASP A 315 -6.11 -0.27 10.67
N LEU A 316 -5.26 -0.44 11.69
CA LEU A 316 -4.75 0.64 12.51
C LEU A 316 -3.94 1.68 11.71
N LEU A 317 -3.25 1.27 10.63
CA LEU A 317 -2.41 2.13 9.80
C LEU A 317 -3.24 3.14 9.00
N ALA A 318 -4.40 2.75 8.49
CA ALA A 318 -5.43 3.67 7.98
C ALA A 318 -5.97 4.69 9.01
N SER A 319 -5.47 4.67 10.25
CA SER A 319 -5.70 5.67 11.29
C SER A 319 -4.39 6.08 12.01
N GLN A 320 -3.39 6.50 11.22
CA GLN A 320 -2.03 6.85 11.69
C GLN A 320 -2.01 7.75 12.94
N GLU A 321 -2.70 8.89 12.94
CA GLU A 321 -2.63 9.87 14.03
C GLU A 321 -3.05 9.28 15.41
N PRO A 322 -4.21 8.58 15.56
CA PRO A 322 -4.53 7.77 16.74
C PRO A 322 -3.49 6.71 17.11
N ALA A 323 -2.92 6.03 16.10
CA ALA A 323 -1.93 4.99 16.31
C ALA A 323 -0.61 5.56 16.87
N VAL A 324 -0.20 6.74 16.43
CA VAL A 324 0.93 7.50 16.99
C VAL A 324 0.69 7.88 18.45
N ARG A 325 -0.55 8.23 18.86
CA ARG A 325 -0.86 8.48 20.28
C ARG A 325 -0.77 7.20 21.10
N LEU A 326 -1.31 6.09 20.60
CA LEU A 326 -1.18 4.78 21.26
C LEU A 326 0.31 4.39 21.44
N LEU A 327 1.14 4.60 20.43
CA LEU A 327 2.59 4.37 20.51
C LEU A 327 3.30 5.31 21.50
N ALA A 328 2.94 6.60 21.52
CA ALA A 328 3.52 7.59 22.43
C ALA A 328 3.12 7.38 23.90
N ASP A 329 1.88 6.92 24.13
CA ASP A 329 1.31 6.63 25.45
C ASP A 329 1.62 5.21 25.94
N ARG A 330 2.32 4.37 25.16
CA ARG A 330 2.43 2.92 25.41
C ARG A 330 2.90 2.55 26.82
N GLU A 331 3.85 3.30 27.38
CA GLU A 331 4.40 3.13 28.74
C GLU A 331 3.46 3.62 29.86
N LEU A 332 2.39 4.33 29.50
CA LEU A 332 1.35 4.85 30.40
C LEU A 332 0.08 3.99 30.35
N LEU A 333 -0.14 3.21 29.29
CA LEU A 333 -1.34 2.41 29.11
C LEU A 333 -1.37 1.25 30.10
N THR A 334 -2.52 1.08 30.73
CA THR A 334 -2.82 -0.03 31.65
C THR A 334 -4.04 -0.83 31.19
N ARG A 335 -4.89 -0.23 30.35
CA ARG A 335 -6.07 -0.88 29.77
C ARG A 335 -6.48 -0.27 28.44
N ILE A 336 -6.93 -1.11 27.51
CA ILE A 336 -7.61 -0.72 26.29
C ILE A 336 -9.02 -1.34 26.27
N ASN A 337 -10.03 -0.51 26.06
CA ASN A 337 -11.43 -0.92 25.95
C ASN A 337 -11.87 -0.86 24.47
N LEU A 338 -12.08 -2.02 23.85
CA LEU A 338 -12.53 -2.13 22.46
C LEU A 338 -14.07 -2.07 22.40
N LEU A 339 -14.62 -1.07 21.69
CA LEU A 339 -16.06 -0.88 21.54
C LEU A 339 -16.62 -1.65 20.35
N GLY A 340 -17.48 -2.63 20.63
CA GLY A 340 -18.15 -3.46 19.63
C GLY A 340 -17.45 -4.78 19.31
N GLY A 341 -18.12 -5.60 18.50
CA GLY A 341 -17.62 -6.92 18.07
C GLY A 341 -16.49 -6.82 17.03
N GLU A 342 -16.03 -7.96 16.52
CA GLU A 342 -14.95 -8.05 15.51
C GLU A 342 -15.26 -7.28 14.22
N ALA A 343 -16.53 -7.22 13.81
CA ALA A 343 -16.98 -6.42 12.67
C ALA A 343 -16.88 -4.89 12.89
N ALA A 344 -16.59 -4.45 14.11
CA ALA A 344 -16.29 -3.07 14.45
C ALA A 344 -14.77 -2.89 14.69
N ILE A 345 -14.19 -3.76 15.53
CA ILE A 345 -12.73 -3.80 15.80
C ILE A 345 -12.22 -5.23 15.60
N GLY A 346 -11.60 -5.49 14.45
CA GLY A 346 -11.23 -6.81 13.94
C GLY A 346 -9.87 -7.34 14.43
N ALA A 347 -9.53 -8.56 13.98
CA ALA A 347 -8.31 -9.25 14.41
C ALA A 347 -7.02 -8.61 13.87
N GLN A 348 -7.01 -8.13 12.61
CA GLN A 348 -5.86 -7.42 12.02
C GLN A 348 -5.50 -6.17 12.82
N MET A 349 -6.48 -5.32 13.12
CA MET A 349 -6.29 -4.14 13.99
C MET A 349 -5.76 -4.52 15.38
N PHE A 350 -6.19 -5.64 15.95
CA PHE A 350 -5.67 -6.14 17.22
C PHE A 350 -4.19 -6.59 17.10
N ALA A 351 -3.82 -7.32 16.04
CA ALA A 351 -2.43 -7.68 15.78
C ALA A 351 -1.52 -6.45 15.59
N GLN A 352 -2.04 -5.39 14.96
CA GLN A 352 -1.32 -4.12 14.83
C GLN A 352 -1.20 -3.36 16.16
N LEU A 353 -2.11 -3.56 17.13
CA LEU A 353 -1.91 -3.07 18.51
C LEU A 353 -0.78 -3.83 19.22
N GLU A 354 -0.70 -5.16 19.03
CA GLU A 354 0.37 -5.98 19.59
C GLU A 354 1.76 -5.50 19.15
N ASN A 355 1.89 -5.00 17.91
CA ASN A 355 3.14 -4.47 17.36
C ASN A 355 3.57 -3.09 17.92
N ILE A 356 2.68 -2.29 18.52
CA ILE A 356 2.99 -0.92 18.99
C ILE A 356 2.97 -0.74 20.52
N LEU A 357 2.39 -1.69 21.26
CA LEU A 357 2.30 -1.66 22.71
C LEU A 357 3.50 -2.37 23.36
N PRO A 358 3.80 -2.13 24.65
CA PRO A 358 4.95 -2.75 25.29
C PRO A 358 4.65 -4.22 25.54
N VAL A 359 5.41 -5.10 24.90
CA VAL A 359 5.40 -6.55 25.17
C VAL A 359 6.48 -6.86 26.21
N GLU A 360 6.14 -7.60 27.26
CA GLU A 360 7.17 -8.17 28.15
C GLU A 360 7.88 -9.28 27.39
N LEU A 361 9.06 -8.99 26.83
CA LEU A 361 9.84 -9.94 26.04
C LEU A 361 10.33 -11.08 26.92
N GLU A 362 9.78 -12.28 26.73
CA GLU A 362 10.28 -13.50 27.36
C GLU A 362 11.74 -13.79 26.96
N GLU A 363 12.47 -14.55 27.80
CA GLU A 363 13.85 -14.96 27.53
C GLU A 363 13.91 -15.80 26.24
N ALA A 364 14.62 -15.28 25.24
CA ALA A 364 14.86 -15.95 23.97
C ALA A 364 16.25 -16.60 23.98
N ASP A 365 16.32 -17.88 23.61
CA ASP A 365 17.59 -18.63 23.56
C ASP A 365 18.50 -18.11 22.43
N PHE A 366 17.91 -17.67 21.32
CA PHE A 366 18.60 -17.05 20.19
C PHE A 366 17.78 -15.89 19.61
N CYS A 367 18.44 -14.83 19.14
CA CYS A 367 17.82 -13.81 18.29
C CYS A 367 18.62 -13.61 17.00
N LEU A 368 17.93 -13.61 15.87
CA LEU A 368 18.51 -13.30 14.57
C LEU A 368 18.12 -11.86 14.20
N THR A 369 19.11 -11.02 13.92
CA THR A 369 18.86 -9.76 13.23
C THR A 369 19.06 -9.97 11.73
N VAL A 370 17.96 -9.94 10.99
CA VAL A 370 17.98 -9.90 9.52
C VAL A 370 18.03 -8.44 9.10
N LEU A 371 19.15 -8.06 8.52
CA LEU A 371 19.35 -6.78 7.84
C LEU A 371 19.12 -7.02 6.35
N HIS A 372 18.29 -6.22 5.72
CA HIS A 372 17.92 -6.45 4.33
C HIS A 372 17.67 -5.19 3.53
N ASN A 373 17.62 -5.39 2.22
CA ASN A 373 17.12 -4.49 1.21
C ASN A 373 16.59 -5.33 0.04
N ASN A 374 16.06 -4.62 -0.94
CA ASN A 374 15.57 -5.10 -2.22
C ASN A 374 15.71 -3.92 -3.21
N ASP A 375 15.58 -4.17 -4.51
CA ASP A 375 15.37 -3.14 -5.54
C ASP A 375 16.41 -2.00 -5.45
N GLY A 376 17.69 -2.39 -5.50
CA GLY A 376 18.83 -1.47 -5.45
C GLY A 376 18.99 -0.64 -6.73
N GLU A 377 18.61 -1.22 -7.87
CA GLU A 377 18.36 -0.53 -9.15
C GLU A 377 19.44 0.47 -9.60
N SER A 378 20.71 0.22 -9.29
CA SER A 378 21.83 1.13 -9.60
C SER A 378 21.64 2.57 -9.05
N ARG A 379 20.91 2.73 -7.95
CA ARG A 379 20.66 4.02 -7.26
C ARG A 379 21.84 4.45 -6.38
N LEU A 380 23.01 4.44 -6.99
CA LEU A 380 24.31 4.54 -6.31
C LEU A 380 24.53 5.92 -5.66
N VAL A 381 23.89 6.99 -6.17
CA VAL A 381 24.17 8.38 -5.76
C VAL A 381 23.20 8.87 -4.67
N ASP A 382 21.90 8.85 -4.96
CA ASP A 382 20.82 9.33 -4.10
C ASP A 382 19.47 8.75 -4.55
N ALA A 383 18.40 9.03 -3.80
CA ALA A 383 17.03 8.61 -4.08
C ALA A 383 16.27 9.50 -5.11
N GLY A 384 16.96 10.37 -5.87
CA GLY A 384 16.40 11.15 -6.97
C GLY A 384 15.99 12.60 -6.63
N GLU A 385 15.34 13.26 -7.60
CA GLU A 385 15.02 14.70 -7.56
C GLU A 385 14.15 15.07 -6.34
N GLY A 386 14.65 16.00 -5.52
CA GLY A 386 14.01 16.43 -4.27
C GLY A 386 14.27 15.49 -3.08
N LEU A 387 15.00 14.38 -3.27
CA LEU A 387 15.41 13.42 -2.26
C LEU A 387 16.94 13.26 -2.23
N GLU A 388 17.71 14.26 -2.63
CA GLU A 388 19.18 14.21 -2.76
C GLU A 388 19.90 13.94 -1.42
N ASP A 389 19.25 14.26 -0.29
CA ASP A 389 19.69 13.97 1.08
C ASP A 389 19.24 12.56 1.58
N PHE A 390 18.64 11.72 0.74
CA PHE A 390 18.18 10.36 1.09
C PHE A 390 18.78 9.30 0.14
N GLY A 391 18.79 8.05 0.61
CA GLY A 391 19.40 6.94 -0.12
C GLY A 391 20.88 7.17 -0.43
N GLY A 392 21.35 6.59 -1.53
CA GLY A 392 22.75 6.62 -1.96
C GLY A 392 23.59 5.53 -1.28
N ILE A 393 24.37 4.81 -2.08
CA ILE A 393 24.97 3.53 -1.66
C ILE A 393 26.10 3.70 -0.63
N ASP A 394 26.75 4.86 -0.60
CA ASP A 394 27.75 5.21 0.43
C ASP A 394 27.10 5.46 1.81
N ARG A 395 25.97 6.16 1.84
CA ARG A 395 25.16 6.37 3.06
C ARG A 395 24.56 5.05 3.53
N PHE A 396 23.99 4.27 2.61
CA PHE A 396 23.46 2.93 2.88
C PHE A 396 24.53 2.03 3.52
N ALA A 397 25.75 1.98 2.97
CA ALA A 397 26.85 1.22 3.54
C ALA A 397 27.16 1.62 5.00
N THR A 398 27.08 2.91 5.32
CA THR A 398 27.30 3.41 6.69
C THR A 398 26.15 3.05 7.62
N VAL A 399 24.89 3.15 7.18
CA VAL A 399 23.74 2.71 7.97
C VAL A 399 23.80 1.20 8.22
N LEU A 400 24.05 0.40 7.18
CA LEU A 400 24.17 -1.05 7.29
C LEU A 400 25.26 -1.46 8.27
N GLN A 401 26.45 -0.84 8.19
CA GLN A 401 27.55 -1.12 9.12
C GLN A 401 27.21 -0.75 10.57
N ASN A 402 26.58 0.41 10.78
CA ASN A 402 26.11 0.81 12.12
C ASN A 402 25.09 -0.19 12.69
N GLU A 403 24.18 -0.69 11.85
CA GLU A 403 23.16 -1.67 12.25
C GLU A 403 23.74 -3.07 12.51
N ARG A 404 24.74 -3.51 11.72
CA ARG A 404 25.52 -4.72 12.01
C ARG A 404 26.23 -4.64 13.35
N GLU A 405 26.88 -3.52 13.65
CA GLU A 405 27.55 -3.30 14.94
C GLU A 405 26.57 -3.27 16.12
N ALA A 406 25.40 -2.65 15.93
CA ALA A 406 24.33 -2.61 16.93
C ALA A 406 23.73 -4.01 17.18
N ALA A 407 23.50 -4.79 16.12
CA ALA A 407 22.96 -6.14 16.19
C ALA A 407 23.93 -7.11 16.90
N ALA A 408 25.22 -7.06 16.55
CA ALA A 408 26.26 -7.89 17.14
C ALA A 408 26.54 -7.56 18.62
N THR A 409 26.31 -6.32 19.06
CA THR A 409 26.53 -5.90 20.45
C THR A 409 25.29 -6.02 21.34
N GLY A 410 24.09 -5.97 20.74
CA GLY A 410 22.81 -5.99 21.45
C GLY A 410 22.56 -4.73 22.28
N LEU A 411 21.41 -4.67 22.96
CA LEU A 411 21.15 -3.63 23.97
C LEU A 411 21.10 -4.24 25.38
N ALA A 412 21.16 -3.38 26.39
CA ALA A 412 20.91 -3.80 27.75
C ALA A 412 19.44 -4.23 27.92
N ASP A 413 19.23 -5.28 28.71
CA ASP A 413 17.92 -5.75 29.18
C ASP A 413 16.93 -6.21 28.07
N ASP A 414 17.42 -6.69 26.92
CA ASP A 414 16.59 -7.20 25.81
C ASP A 414 16.33 -8.73 25.83
N ASN A 415 16.63 -9.39 26.96
CA ASN A 415 16.32 -10.80 27.24
C ASN A 415 16.70 -11.78 26.11
N CYS A 416 17.85 -11.57 25.46
CA CYS A 416 18.35 -12.43 24.38
C CYS A 416 19.64 -13.16 24.80
N GLY A 417 19.67 -14.49 24.64
CA GLY A 417 20.78 -15.36 24.95
C GLY A 417 21.91 -15.30 23.92
N GLU A 418 21.81 -16.11 22.87
CA GLU A 418 22.71 -16.10 21.70
C GLU A 418 22.21 -15.11 20.63
N ARG A 419 23.11 -14.64 19.76
CA ARG A 419 22.77 -13.69 18.68
C ARG A 419 23.39 -14.07 17.36
N GLY A 420 22.62 -13.87 16.30
CA GLY A 420 23.08 -13.89 14.92
C GLY A 420 22.76 -12.57 14.22
N VAL A 421 23.53 -12.28 13.17
CA VAL A 421 23.21 -11.28 12.16
C VAL A 421 23.21 -11.99 10.81
N LEU A 422 22.23 -11.71 9.98
CA LEU A 422 22.16 -12.14 8.58
C LEU A 422 21.93 -10.88 7.74
N THR A 423 22.67 -10.73 6.65
CA THR A 423 22.49 -9.64 5.70
C THR A 423 22.17 -10.18 4.32
N VAL A 424 21.03 -9.80 3.77
CA VAL A 424 20.52 -10.31 2.49
C VAL A 424 19.96 -9.20 1.61
N THR A 425 19.97 -9.41 0.29
CA THR A 425 19.25 -8.56 -0.67
C THR A 425 18.28 -9.42 -1.46
N SER A 426 17.02 -9.00 -1.60
CA SER A 426 15.98 -9.75 -2.32
C SER A 426 15.88 -9.37 -3.81
N GLY A 427 17.02 -9.25 -4.50
CA GLY A 427 17.08 -9.09 -5.96
C GLY A 427 17.05 -7.65 -6.48
N ASP A 428 17.07 -7.54 -7.81
CA ASP A 428 17.15 -6.31 -8.60
C ASP A 428 18.30 -5.40 -8.16
N ASN A 429 19.49 -5.97 -8.30
CA ASN A 429 20.74 -5.41 -7.81
C ASN A 429 21.27 -4.27 -8.70
N PHE A 430 20.82 -4.21 -9.97
CA PHE A 430 21.10 -3.14 -10.92
C PHE A 430 19.89 -2.89 -11.84
N LEU A 431 19.81 -1.70 -12.45
CA LEU A 431 18.76 -1.34 -13.41
C LEU A 431 19.33 -0.50 -14.57
N ALA A 432 18.71 -0.62 -15.75
CA ALA A 432 19.04 0.22 -16.90
C ALA A 432 18.89 1.73 -16.62
N GLY A 433 19.99 2.47 -16.71
CA GLY A 433 20.00 3.92 -16.56
C GLY A 433 21.42 4.51 -16.59
N PRO A 434 21.56 5.85 -16.49
CA PRO A 434 22.86 6.53 -16.54
C PRO A 434 23.93 5.94 -15.60
N PRO A 435 23.64 5.54 -14.34
CA PRO A 435 24.62 4.91 -13.47
C PRO A 435 25.10 3.54 -13.99
N PHE A 436 24.19 2.69 -14.48
CA PHE A 436 24.57 1.36 -14.98
C PHE A 436 25.24 1.42 -16.35
N SER A 437 24.91 2.39 -17.20
CA SER A 437 25.68 2.67 -18.42
C SER A 437 27.14 3.01 -18.11
N ALA A 438 27.42 3.72 -17.01
CA ALA A 438 28.79 3.94 -16.53
C ALA A 438 29.48 2.65 -16.07
N SER A 439 28.75 1.71 -15.47
CA SER A 439 29.22 0.36 -15.16
C SER A 439 29.58 -0.43 -16.43
N LEU A 440 28.73 -0.40 -17.45
CA LEU A 440 28.95 -1.08 -18.73
C LEU A 440 30.16 -0.50 -19.50
N GLU A 441 30.32 0.84 -19.54
CA GLU A 441 31.51 1.47 -20.18
C GLU A 441 32.82 1.09 -19.44
N LYS A 442 32.77 1.06 -18.10
CA LYS A 442 33.91 0.68 -17.26
C LYS A 442 34.29 -0.79 -17.41
N GLY A 443 33.30 -1.67 -17.54
CA GLY A 443 33.46 -3.12 -17.51
C GLY A 443 33.76 -3.70 -16.12
N VAL A 444 33.76 -5.04 -16.06
CA VAL A 444 33.89 -5.83 -14.82
C VAL A 444 35.14 -5.46 -14.00
N PRO A 445 35.02 -5.29 -12.66
CA PRO A 445 33.80 -5.34 -11.87
C PRO A 445 32.93 -4.08 -12.08
N PHE A 446 31.61 -4.21 -12.22
CA PHE A 446 30.73 -3.03 -12.33
C PHE A 446 30.78 -2.16 -11.07
N TYR A 447 30.35 -0.90 -11.13
CA TYR A 447 30.28 -0.03 -9.94
C TYR A 447 29.33 -0.62 -8.89
N ASP A 448 28.24 -1.20 -9.35
CA ASP A 448 27.26 -1.99 -8.60
C ASP A 448 27.94 -3.20 -7.94
N SER A 449 28.72 -4.00 -8.69
CA SER A 449 29.50 -5.11 -8.12
C SER A 449 30.48 -4.63 -7.05
N ILE A 450 31.21 -3.52 -7.28
CA ILE A 450 32.16 -2.96 -6.29
C ILE A 450 31.42 -2.55 -5.01
N ALA A 451 30.25 -1.94 -5.13
CA ALA A 451 29.45 -1.52 -3.99
C ALA A 451 28.93 -2.74 -3.20
N LEU A 452 28.31 -3.72 -3.88
CA LEU A 452 27.68 -4.87 -3.23
C LEU A 452 28.71 -5.88 -2.68
N ASP A 453 29.87 -6.03 -3.32
CA ASP A 453 31.01 -6.81 -2.79
C ASP A 453 31.57 -6.17 -1.51
N TYR A 454 31.60 -4.83 -1.43
CA TYR A 454 31.96 -4.10 -0.21
C TYR A 454 30.91 -4.19 0.90
N LEU A 455 29.63 -4.34 0.56
CA LEU A 455 28.56 -4.52 1.54
C LEU A 455 28.57 -5.91 2.19
N GLU A 456 29.34 -6.87 1.68
CA GLU A 456 29.51 -8.22 2.27
C GLU A 456 28.15 -8.89 2.59
N TYR A 457 27.23 -9.00 1.63
CA TYR A 457 25.98 -9.75 1.80
C TYR A 457 26.27 -11.25 2.03
N ASP A 458 25.53 -11.88 2.94
CA ASP A 458 25.65 -13.30 3.24
C ASP A 458 25.01 -14.18 2.16
N ALA A 459 23.93 -13.67 1.53
CA ALA A 459 23.32 -14.22 0.32
C ALA A 459 22.57 -13.11 -0.45
N LEU A 460 22.50 -13.24 -1.78
CA LEU A 460 21.80 -12.30 -2.66
C LEU A 460 20.79 -13.06 -3.52
N ALA A 461 19.52 -12.66 -3.55
CA ALA A 461 18.58 -13.20 -4.53
C ALA A 461 18.87 -12.62 -5.93
N LEU A 462 18.38 -13.31 -6.96
CA LEU A 462 18.26 -12.79 -8.32
C LEU A 462 16.82 -12.35 -8.57
N GLY A 463 16.63 -11.10 -8.99
CA GLY A 463 15.35 -10.57 -9.46
C GLY A 463 15.24 -10.60 -10.99
N ASN A 464 14.36 -9.78 -11.57
CA ASN A 464 14.22 -9.68 -13.02
C ASN A 464 15.21 -8.71 -13.69
N HIS A 465 15.49 -7.56 -13.09
CA HIS A 465 16.40 -6.58 -13.69
C HIS A 465 17.84 -7.08 -13.72
N ASP A 466 18.19 -8.05 -12.86
CA ASP A 466 19.45 -8.81 -12.95
C ASP A 466 19.63 -9.57 -14.30
N PHE A 467 18.56 -9.78 -15.08
CA PHE A 467 18.58 -10.42 -16.42
C PHE A 467 18.25 -9.47 -17.59
N ASP A 468 18.05 -8.18 -17.33
CA ASP A 468 17.61 -7.18 -18.32
C ASP A 468 18.49 -7.18 -19.57
N PHE A 469 19.81 -7.20 -19.34
CA PHE A 469 20.87 -7.16 -20.33
C PHE A 469 21.39 -8.55 -20.72
N THR A 470 20.54 -9.58 -20.58
CA THR A 470 20.81 -11.01 -20.84
C THR A 470 21.72 -11.69 -19.79
N PRO A 471 21.71 -13.04 -19.72
CA PRO A 471 22.57 -13.84 -18.85
C PRO A 471 24.07 -13.50 -18.88
N ASP A 472 24.58 -12.98 -20.00
CA ASP A 472 26.00 -12.63 -20.16
C ASP A 472 26.38 -11.47 -19.22
N VAL A 473 25.52 -10.44 -19.08
CA VAL A 473 25.75 -9.31 -18.17
C VAL A 473 25.47 -9.71 -16.71
N THR A 474 24.53 -10.63 -16.48
CA THR A 474 24.33 -11.25 -15.17
C THR A 474 25.61 -11.97 -14.71
N ALA A 475 26.27 -12.72 -15.60
CA ALA A 475 27.53 -13.40 -15.31
C ALA A 475 28.67 -12.41 -15.00
N ASP A 476 28.86 -11.40 -15.85
CA ASP A 476 29.84 -10.31 -15.66
C ASP A 476 29.65 -9.58 -14.31
N PHE A 477 28.39 -9.32 -13.92
CA PHE A 477 28.06 -8.71 -12.62
C PHE A 477 28.48 -9.60 -11.44
N ILE A 478 28.20 -10.91 -11.51
CA ILE A 478 28.54 -11.90 -10.47
C ILE A 478 30.06 -12.17 -10.40
N GLU A 479 30.76 -12.15 -11.54
CA GLU A 479 32.24 -12.20 -11.60
C GLU A 479 32.88 -10.96 -10.96
N GLY A 480 32.17 -9.82 -10.93
CA GLY A 480 32.63 -8.58 -10.30
C GLY A 480 32.81 -8.64 -8.78
N PHE A 481 32.27 -9.66 -8.10
CA PHE A 481 32.41 -9.87 -6.64
C PHE A 481 33.74 -10.56 -6.32
N THR A 482 34.82 -9.80 -6.42
CA THR A 482 36.20 -10.32 -6.40
C THR A 482 36.78 -10.56 -5.01
N GLU A 483 36.26 -9.93 -3.95
CA GLU A 483 36.79 -10.03 -2.59
C GLU A 483 35.95 -10.94 -1.69
N SER A 484 34.61 -10.84 -1.71
CA SER A 484 33.72 -11.66 -0.85
C SER A 484 33.52 -13.08 -1.37
N GLY A 485 33.45 -13.27 -2.69
CA GLY A 485 32.98 -14.51 -3.30
C GLY A 485 31.47 -14.75 -3.15
N ALA A 486 30.69 -13.67 -3.02
CA ALA A 486 29.25 -13.62 -2.82
C ALA A 486 28.42 -14.74 -3.48
N VAL A 487 27.47 -15.30 -2.74
CA VAL A 487 26.59 -16.40 -3.18
C VAL A 487 25.22 -15.84 -3.59
N PHE A 488 24.85 -16.11 -4.83
CA PHE A 488 23.55 -15.80 -5.39
C PHE A 488 22.60 -16.99 -5.23
N VAL A 489 21.36 -16.73 -4.82
CA VAL A 489 20.37 -17.77 -4.53
C VAL A 489 19.11 -17.63 -5.38
N SER A 490 18.70 -18.73 -6.02
CA SER A 490 17.35 -18.90 -6.56
C SER A 490 17.02 -20.38 -6.76
N ALA A 491 16.00 -20.89 -6.06
CA ALA A 491 15.65 -22.30 -6.03
C ALA A 491 14.82 -22.77 -7.22
N ASN A 492 14.29 -21.85 -8.03
CA ASN A 492 13.39 -22.12 -9.13
C ASN A 492 13.93 -21.68 -10.50
N LEU A 493 15.24 -21.43 -10.62
CA LEU A 493 15.93 -21.20 -11.90
C LEU A 493 16.79 -22.41 -12.28
N ASP A 494 16.78 -22.79 -13.56
CA ASP A 494 17.78 -23.67 -14.16
C ASP A 494 18.60 -22.84 -15.17
N VAL A 495 19.87 -22.61 -14.82
CA VAL A 495 20.82 -21.81 -15.61
C VAL A 495 21.73 -22.65 -16.50
N SER A 496 21.59 -23.99 -16.50
CA SER A 496 22.53 -24.93 -17.14
C SER A 496 22.56 -24.85 -18.68
N ALA A 497 21.61 -24.13 -19.28
CA ALA A 497 21.61 -23.82 -20.71
C ALA A 497 22.52 -22.64 -21.09
N GLU A 498 22.84 -21.73 -20.16
CA GLU A 498 23.68 -20.55 -20.36
C GLU A 498 25.12 -20.83 -19.90
N PRO A 499 26.11 -20.96 -20.80
CA PRO A 499 27.43 -21.51 -20.44
C PRO A 499 28.24 -20.72 -19.39
N GLU A 500 27.97 -19.43 -19.24
CA GLU A 500 28.67 -18.57 -18.27
C GLU A 500 28.00 -18.62 -16.88
N LEU A 501 26.66 -18.75 -16.83
CA LEU A 501 25.94 -19.00 -15.58
C LEU A 501 26.08 -20.45 -15.10
N ASP A 502 26.07 -21.45 -15.99
CA ASP A 502 26.41 -22.86 -15.70
C ASP A 502 27.79 -22.96 -15.02
N ALA A 503 28.78 -22.20 -15.50
CA ALA A 503 30.11 -22.15 -14.88
C ALA A 503 30.12 -21.49 -13.48
N LEU A 504 29.19 -20.57 -13.20
CA LEU A 504 29.01 -19.95 -11.88
C LEU A 504 28.23 -20.88 -10.92
N GLU A 505 27.26 -21.65 -11.41
CA GLU A 505 26.59 -22.73 -10.66
C GLU A 505 27.58 -23.84 -10.28
N ASP A 506 28.37 -24.33 -11.23
CA ASP A 506 29.41 -25.36 -11.04
C ASP A 506 30.53 -24.87 -10.07
N ALA A 507 30.68 -23.55 -9.92
CA ALA A 507 31.56 -22.89 -8.95
C ALA A 507 30.92 -22.65 -7.56
N GLY A 508 29.61 -22.88 -7.40
CA GLY A 508 28.85 -22.59 -6.18
C GLY A 508 28.62 -21.10 -5.93
N ARG A 509 28.69 -20.27 -6.99
CA ARG A 509 28.37 -18.83 -6.96
C ARG A 509 26.88 -18.56 -7.19
N ILE A 510 26.19 -19.46 -7.90
CA ILE A 510 24.73 -19.51 -8.04
C ILE A 510 24.28 -20.86 -7.45
N VAL A 511 23.32 -20.86 -6.53
CA VAL A 511 22.81 -22.08 -5.87
C VAL A 511 21.31 -21.95 -5.55
N PRO A 512 20.56 -23.05 -5.33
CA PRO A 512 19.15 -22.94 -4.93
C PRO A 512 18.98 -22.49 -3.46
N SER A 513 19.93 -22.86 -2.60
CA SER A 513 19.98 -22.44 -1.19
C SER A 513 21.41 -22.52 -0.63
N THR A 514 21.67 -21.82 0.47
CA THR A 514 22.99 -21.80 1.14
C THR A 514 22.86 -21.86 2.66
N LEU A 515 23.96 -22.20 3.35
CA LEU A 515 24.10 -22.13 4.81
C LEU A 515 25.06 -21.00 5.20
N VAL A 516 24.63 -20.15 6.12
CA VAL A 516 25.38 -19.01 6.66
C VAL A 516 25.75 -19.30 8.12
N ASP A 517 27.03 -19.16 8.46
CA ASP A 517 27.54 -19.19 9.83
C ASP A 517 27.16 -17.88 10.54
N SER A 518 26.18 -17.91 11.46
CA SER A 518 25.75 -16.71 12.20
C SER A 518 25.85 -16.92 13.72
N GLY A 519 26.90 -16.37 14.32
CA GLY A 519 27.25 -16.62 15.71
C GLY A 519 27.73 -18.07 15.90
N ASP A 520 27.04 -18.83 16.75
CA ASP A 520 27.24 -20.28 16.92
C ASP A 520 26.14 -21.13 16.21
N ARG A 521 25.33 -20.50 15.31
CA ARG A 521 24.18 -21.12 14.61
C ARG A 521 24.38 -21.22 13.10
N GLN A 522 23.61 -22.12 12.48
CA GLN A 522 23.52 -22.26 11.02
C GLN A 522 22.20 -21.67 10.53
N ILE A 523 22.26 -20.66 9.64
CA ILE A 523 21.07 -20.07 9.04
C ILE A 523 20.98 -20.55 7.59
N GLY A 524 19.89 -21.25 7.25
CA GLY A 524 19.58 -21.61 5.88
C GLY A 524 18.94 -20.45 5.14
N VAL A 525 19.41 -20.14 3.93
CA VAL A 525 18.82 -19.12 3.07
C VAL A 525 18.40 -19.76 1.75
N ILE A 526 17.12 -19.59 1.38
CA ILE A 526 16.51 -20.06 0.13
C ILE A 526 16.24 -18.83 -0.73
N GLY A 527 16.54 -18.89 -2.03
CA GLY A 527 16.17 -17.84 -2.99
C GLY A 527 14.93 -18.21 -3.81
N LEU A 528 14.17 -17.23 -4.29
CA LEU A 528 13.20 -17.39 -5.38
C LEU A 528 13.21 -16.18 -6.33
N THR A 529 13.01 -16.44 -7.61
CA THR A 529 12.84 -15.44 -8.67
C THR A 529 11.46 -15.58 -9.30
N THR A 530 10.81 -14.46 -9.62
CA THR A 530 9.43 -14.44 -10.16
C THR A 530 9.22 -15.39 -11.36
N PRO A 531 8.16 -16.24 -11.34
CA PRO A 531 7.77 -17.05 -12.51
C PRO A 531 7.53 -16.24 -13.78
N SER A 532 7.31 -14.93 -13.64
CA SER A 532 7.06 -13.98 -14.73
C SER A 532 8.32 -13.58 -15.50
N LEU A 533 9.54 -13.96 -15.04
CA LEU A 533 10.84 -13.48 -15.55
C LEU A 533 10.94 -13.38 -17.09
N ARG A 534 10.53 -14.42 -17.82
CA ARG A 534 10.57 -14.45 -19.30
C ARG A 534 9.65 -13.45 -19.99
N ALA A 535 8.59 -12.99 -19.31
CA ALA A 535 7.66 -11.98 -19.82
C ALA A 535 8.07 -10.55 -19.43
N ILE A 536 9.01 -10.40 -18.49
CA ILE A 536 9.36 -9.10 -17.90
C ILE A 536 10.84 -8.69 -18.02
N SER A 537 11.71 -9.59 -18.46
CA SER A 537 13.16 -9.39 -18.63
C SER A 537 13.70 -10.26 -19.79
N SER A 538 15.02 -10.28 -20.00
CA SER A 538 15.70 -10.91 -21.16
C SER A 538 16.51 -12.19 -20.83
N PRO A 539 15.97 -13.20 -20.09
CA PRO A 539 16.76 -14.32 -19.53
C PRO A 539 17.23 -15.39 -20.53
N ARG A 540 17.07 -15.18 -21.85
CA ARG A 540 17.46 -16.09 -22.96
C ARG A 540 17.03 -17.56 -22.69
N ASP A 541 17.97 -18.50 -22.47
CA ASP A 541 17.67 -19.93 -22.31
C ASP A 541 17.50 -20.38 -20.84
N VAL A 542 17.62 -19.50 -19.84
CA VAL A 542 17.37 -19.83 -18.41
C VAL A 542 15.92 -20.31 -18.21
N GLU A 543 15.71 -21.54 -17.73
CA GLU A 543 14.37 -22.06 -17.44
C GLU A 543 13.92 -21.64 -16.04
N VAL A 544 12.60 -21.47 -15.85
CA VAL A 544 11.99 -21.02 -14.59
C VAL A 544 10.91 -22.02 -14.19
N ASP A 545 11.01 -22.62 -13.00
CA ASP A 545 9.99 -23.50 -12.45
C ASP A 545 8.87 -22.67 -11.78
N PRO A 546 7.60 -22.79 -12.22
CA PRO A 546 6.48 -22.13 -11.56
C PRO A 546 6.01 -22.84 -10.28
N ASP A 547 6.50 -24.04 -9.93
CA ASP A 547 6.16 -24.73 -8.67
C ASP A 547 6.99 -24.21 -7.49
N LEU A 548 6.75 -22.95 -7.10
CA LEU A 548 7.44 -22.28 -5.99
C LEU A 548 7.34 -23.06 -4.67
N VAL A 549 6.18 -23.66 -4.39
CA VAL A 549 5.95 -24.49 -3.18
C VAL A 549 6.81 -25.75 -3.22
N GLY A 550 6.89 -26.43 -4.37
CA GLY A 550 7.75 -27.58 -4.57
C GLY A 550 9.24 -27.23 -4.40
N ALA A 551 9.69 -26.14 -5.03
CA ALA A 551 11.08 -25.67 -4.97
C ALA A 551 11.51 -25.35 -3.53
N VAL A 552 10.71 -24.57 -2.78
CA VAL A 552 11.00 -24.25 -1.37
C VAL A 552 11.00 -25.51 -0.50
N ALA A 553 10.02 -26.41 -0.67
CA ALA A 553 9.93 -27.63 0.14
C ALA A 553 11.15 -28.56 -0.03
N GLU A 554 11.73 -28.66 -1.23
CA GLU A 554 12.97 -29.41 -1.45
C GLU A 554 14.17 -28.76 -0.74
N GLN A 555 14.28 -27.42 -0.79
CA GLN A 555 15.37 -26.72 -0.11
C GLN A 555 15.23 -26.77 1.42
N VAL A 556 14.02 -26.72 1.97
CA VAL A 556 13.78 -26.93 3.42
C VAL A 556 14.28 -28.31 3.87
N GLU A 557 13.88 -29.41 3.22
CA GLU A 557 14.36 -30.76 3.58
C GLU A 557 15.90 -30.88 3.46
N SER A 558 16.48 -30.22 2.46
CA SER A 558 17.94 -30.15 2.24
C SER A 558 18.67 -29.41 3.37
N LEU A 559 18.20 -28.22 3.75
CA LEU A 559 18.80 -27.37 4.78
C LEU A 559 18.66 -27.98 6.19
N GLU A 560 17.48 -28.51 6.54
CA GLU A 560 17.28 -29.26 7.79
C GLU A 560 18.24 -30.46 7.89
N THR A 561 18.43 -31.19 6.79
CA THR A 561 19.34 -32.35 6.74
C THR A 561 20.81 -31.96 6.91
N GLN A 562 21.19 -30.76 6.44
CA GLN A 562 22.53 -30.21 6.60
C GLN A 562 22.74 -29.57 7.99
N GLY A 563 21.67 -29.22 8.69
CA GLY A 563 21.67 -28.78 10.09
C GLY A 563 21.41 -27.29 10.29
N ALA A 564 20.60 -26.66 9.45
CA ALA A 564 20.06 -25.32 9.71
C ALA A 564 19.31 -25.28 11.06
N ASP A 565 19.56 -24.24 11.86
CA ASP A 565 18.80 -23.89 13.07
C ASP A 565 17.58 -23.01 12.76
N VAL A 566 17.65 -22.22 11.68
CA VAL A 566 16.63 -21.26 11.21
C VAL A 566 16.64 -21.27 9.68
N ILE A 567 15.47 -21.16 9.03
CA ILE A 567 15.35 -21.05 7.56
C ILE A 567 14.70 -19.72 7.16
N VAL A 568 15.41 -18.96 6.34
CA VAL A 568 14.98 -17.68 5.76
C VAL A 568 14.73 -17.87 4.26
N LEU A 569 13.56 -17.45 3.80
CA LEU A 569 13.27 -17.30 2.38
C LEU A 569 13.54 -15.83 1.98
N ILE A 570 14.35 -15.62 0.95
CA ILE A 570 14.47 -14.34 0.28
C ILE A 570 13.93 -14.50 -1.14
N SER A 571 13.01 -13.64 -1.54
CA SER A 571 12.24 -13.83 -2.77
C SER A 571 12.02 -12.51 -3.49
N HIS A 572 12.06 -12.59 -4.81
CA HIS A 572 11.81 -11.47 -5.72
C HIS A 572 10.65 -11.83 -6.63
N LEU A 573 9.41 -11.66 -6.16
CA LEU A 573 8.21 -12.14 -6.85
C LEU A 573 7.47 -11.08 -7.69
N GLN A 574 7.70 -9.77 -7.43
CA GLN A 574 7.11 -8.55 -8.04
C GLN A 574 6.04 -7.82 -7.22
N ASP A 575 5.43 -8.46 -6.22
CA ASP A 575 4.43 -7.84 -5.34
C ASP A 575 4.36 -8.66 -4.05
N ILE A 576 4.40 -8.01 -2.89
CA ILE A 576 4.33 -8.68 -1.58
C ILE A 576 3.05 -9.52 -1.43
N ASP A 577 1.95 -9.21 -2.13
CA ASP A 577 0.75 -10.04 -2.15
C ASP A 577 1.05 -11.47 -2.69
N GLU A 578 2.11 -11.68 -3.48
CA GLU A 578 2.57 -13.01 -3.91
C GLU A 578 3.20 -13.80 -2.76
N GLU A 579 4.08 -13.21 -1.94
CA GLU A 579 4.57 -13.84 -0.71
C GLU A 579 3.44 -14.10 0.30
N LEU A 580 2.51 -13.14 0.46
CA LEU A 580 1.35 -13.30 1.35
C LEU A 580 0.41 -14.43 0.89
N ALA A 581 0.36 -14.70 -0.42
CA ALA A 581 -0.37 -15.84 -0.99
C ALA A 581 0.42 -17.17 -0.90
N LEU A 582 1.76 -17.13 -0.99
CA LEU A 582 2.65 -18.29 -0.98
C LEU A 582 2.82 -18.88 0.43
N VAL A 583 3.07 -18.05 1.46
CA VAL A 583 3.39 -18.51 2.83
C VAL A 583 2.37 -19.50 3.41
N PRO A 584 1.03 -19.34 3.24
CA PRO A 584 0.03 -20.31 3.70
C PRO A 584 0.14 -21.71 3.09
N GLU A 585 0.88 -21.88 1.98
CA GLU A 585 1.16 -23.18 1.37
C GLU A 585 2.55 -23.76 1.76
N LEU A 586 3.40 -22.97 2.42
CA LEU A 586 4.74 -23.37 2.88
C LEU A 586 4.72 -24.06 4.26
N SER A 587 5.83 -24.68 4.64
CA SER A 587 6.09 -25.22 5.98
C SER A 587 7.60 -25.23 6.24
N GLY A 588 8.03 -25.04 7.49
CA GLY A 588 9.45 -25.02 7.86
C GLY A 588 10.26 -23.79 7.40
N VAL A 589 9.60 -22.70 7.00
CA VAL A 589 10.23 -21.39 6.78
C VAL A 589 9.93 -20.50 7.99
N ASP A 590 10.95 -19.90 8.59
CA ASP A 590 10.82 -19.08 9.80
C ASP A 590 10.66 -17.58 9.51
N ILE A 591 11.16 -17.10 8.36
CA ILE A 591 11.21 -15.67 7.97
C ILE A 591 11.09 -15.56 6.44
N VAL A 592 10.37 -14.55 5.95
CA VAL A 592 10.37 -14.17 4.53
C VAL A 592 10.82 -12.72 4.34
N VAL A 593 11.69 -12.49 3.35
CA VAL A 593 12.13 -11.17 2.88
C VAL A 593 11.75 -11.01 1.40
N ALA A 594 10.70 -10.25 1.12
CA ALA A 594 10.18 -10.02 -0.23
C ALA A 594 10.90 -8.87 -0.96
N GLY A 595 10.72 -8.79 -2.27
CA GLY A 595 11.29 -7.76 -3.16
C GLY A 595 10.61 -7.73 -4.53
N GLY A 596 10.82 -6.66 -5.29
CA GLY A 596 10.23 -6.41 -6.61
C GLY A 596 8.94 -5.58 -6.61
N GLY A 597 8.32 -5.37 -5.45
CA GLY A 597 7.06 -4.62 -5.29
C GLY A 597 7.19 -3.22 -4.68
N ASP A 598 8.40 -2.84 -4.26
CA ASP A 598 8.75 -1.50 -3.76
C ASP A 598 7.96 -1.04 -2.50
N GLU A 599 7.35 -1.97 -1.74
CA GLU A 599 6.41 -1.62 -0.68
C GLU A 599 7.07 -1.10 0.60
N VAL A 600 6.46 -0.05 1.17
CA VAL A 600 6.87 0.46 2.48
C VAL A 600 6.07 -0.22 3.59
N LEU A 601 6.72 -1.16 4.29
CA LEU A 601 6.22 -1.67 5.58
C LEU A 601 6.75 -0.80 6.72
N ALA A 602 5.87 -0.29 7.59
CA ALA A 602 6.26 0.60 8.68
C ALA A 602 5.34 0.51 9.92
N ALA A 603 5.88 0.87 11.09
CA ALA A 603 5.07 1.15 12.27
C ALA A 603 4.49 2.58 12.21
N PRO A 604 3.34 2.85 12.86
CA PRO A 604 2.78 4.20 12.95
C PRO A 604 3.77 5.22 13.52
N GLY A 605 4.05 6.29 12.77
CA GLY A 605 4.97 7.35 13.19
C GLY A 605 6.45 6.94 13.19
N GLU A 606 6.81 5.85 12.51
CA GLU A 606 8.20 5.57 12.15
C GLU A 606 8.76 6.66 11.23
N LEU A 607 10.08 6.87 11.25
CA LEU A 607 10.72 7.95 10.50
C LEU A 607 11.03 7.50 9.06
N LEU A 608 10.18 7.88 8.11
CA LEU A 608 10.24 7.47 6.71
C LEU A 608 10.82 8.55 5.79
N VAL A 609 11.23 8.18 4.57
CA VAL A 609 11.65 9.12 3.52
C VAL A 609 10.45 10.00 3.13
N PRO A 610 10.62 11.33 2.95
CA PRO A 610 9.49 12.22 2.71
C PRO A 610 8.65 11.83 1.48
N GLY A 611 7.40 11.44 1.71
CA GLY A 611 6.48 10.96 0.68
C GLY A 611 5.97 9.55 0.96
N ASP A 612 6.82 8.70 1.56
CA ASP A 612 6.52 7.30 1.85
C ASP A 612 5.47 7.15 2.95
N GLU A 613 5.29 8.15 3.82
CA GLU A 613 4.26 8.15 4.87
C GLU A 613 2.83 8.01 4.30
N MET A 614 2.63 8.37 3.04
CA MET A 614 1.35 8.27 2.33
C MET A 614 1.13 6.90 1.67
N ASN A 615 2.18 6.08 1.54
CA ASN A 615 2.21 4.84 0.76
C ASN A 615 2.55 3.60 1.61
N VAL A 616 2.46 3.69 2.95
CA VAL A 616 2.69 2.54 3.84
C VAL A 616 1.66 1.44 3.56
N PHE A 617 2.15 0.30 3.04
CA PHE A 617 1.32 -0.86 2.67
C PHE A 617 0.84 -1.63 3.89
N GLY A 618 1.74 -1.87 4.86
CA GLY A 618 1.51 -2.75 5.99
C GLY A 618 2.42 -2.47 7.18
N SER A 619 2.26 -3.24 8.25
CA SER A 619 3.14 -3.12 9.42
C SER A 619 4.50 -3.74 9.13
N TYR A 620 5.55 -3.26 9.79
CA TYR A 620 6.84 -3.94 9.80
C TYR A 620 7.00 -4.76 11.08
N PRO A 621 7.10 -6.11 11.04
CA PRO A 621 6.76 -6.98 9.92
C PRO A 621 5.24 -7.14 9.73
N MET A 622 4.85 -7.78 8.64
CA MET A 622 3.54 -8.44 8.51
C MET A 622 3.66 -9.87 9.04
N PHE A 623 2.56 -10.46 9.52
CA PHE A 623 2.54 -11.86 9.98
C PHE A 623 1.53 -12.66 9.16
N VAL A 624 1.92 -13.86 8.74
CA VAL A 624 1.08 -14.79 7.96
C VAL A 624 1.17 -16.19 8.57
N GLU A 625 0.02 -16.85 8.75
CA GLU A 625 -0.05 -18.25 9.20
C GLU A 625 0.40 -19.17 8.05
N SER A 626 1.49 -19.92 8.25
CA SER A 626 1.99 -20.93 7.31
C SER A 626 1.12 -22.20 7.30
N GLY A 627 1.37 -23.11 6.33
CA GLY A 627 0.64 -24.37 6.20
C GLY A 627 0.80 -25.34 7.38
N ASP A 628 1.83 -25.17 8.21
CA ASP A 628 2.06 -25.88 9.47
C ASP A 628 1.61 -25.10 10.73
N GLY A 629 1.06 -23.89 10.57
CA GLY A 629 0.43 -23.09 11.63
C GLY A 629 1.41 -22.21 12.42
N VAL A 630 2.52 -21.80 11.81
CA VAL A 630 3.50 -20.85 12.37
C VAL A 630 3.17 -19.44 11.85
N GLU A 631 3.23 -18.44 12.72
CA GLU A 631 3.02 -17.03 12.35
C GLU A 631 4.34 -16.45 11.82
N VAL A 632 4.58 -16.58 10.53
CA VAL A 632 5.84 -16.19 9.86
C VAL A 632 5.88 -14.67 9.66
N PRO A 633 6.94 -13.96 10.12
CA PRO A 633 7.18 -12.57 9.77
C PRO A 633 7.62 -12.43 8.31
N VAL A 634 6.87 -11.62 7.56
CA VAL A 634 7.17 -11.18 6.20
C VAL A 634 7.63 -9.72 6.26
N VAL A 635 8.75 -9.41 5.61
CA VAL A 635 9.31 -8.05 5.52
C VAL A 635 9.72 -7.68 4.09
N THR A 636 9.66 -6.39 3.80
CA THR A 636 10.24 -5.74 2.60
C THR A 636 10.45 -4.26 2.95
N THR A 637 11.08 -3.51 2.04
CA THR A 637 11.29 -2.06 2.11
C THR A 637 11.11 -1.45 0.72
N ALA A 638 10.89 -0.13 0.61
CA ALA A 638 11.09 0.51 -0.70
C ALA A 638 12.58 0.47 -1.09
N GLY A 639 12.83 0.33 -2.39
CA GLY A 639 14.13 0.26 -3.03
C GLY A 639 14.89 1.58 -3.04
N ASP A 640 15.65 1.81 -4.11
CA ASP A 640 16.57 2.94 -4.29
C ASP A 640 17.59 3.13 -3.14
N TYR A 641 17.87 2.06 -2.36
CA TYR A 641 18.62 2.11 -1.09
C TYR A 641 18.06 3.12 -0.06
N LYS A 642 16.76 3.44 -0.11
CA LYS A 642 16.10 4.37 0.83
C LYS A 642 16.16 3.90 2.29
N TYR A 643 16.21 2.59 2.52
CA TYR A 643 16.17 1.98 3.85
C TYR A 643 17.14 0.80 3.96
N VAL A 644 17.66 0.58 5.16
CA VAL A 644 18.11 -0.75 5.62
C VAL A 644 16.96 -1.34 6.42
N GLY A 645 16.30 -2.38 5.91
CA GLY A 645 15.31 -3.14 6.66
C GLY A 645 15.97 -3.85 7.84
N ARG A 646 15.49 -3.64 9.06
CA ARG A 646 15.99 -4.33 10.27
C ARG A 646 14.87 -5.12 10.91
N LEU A 647 14.88 -6.44 10.75
CA LEU A 647 14.02 -7.37 11.47
C LEU A 647 14.82 -8.07 12.57
N VAL A 648 14.33 -8.08 13.81
CA VAL A 648 14.96 -8.79 14.93
C VAL A 648 14.00 -9.87 15.43
N THR A 649 14.16 -11.09 14.93
CA THR A 649 13.37 -12.26 15.33
C THR A 649 13.94 -12.92 16.58
N ARG A 650 13.07 -13.56 17.35
CA ARG A 650 13.36 -14.15 18.66
C ARG A 650 12.92 -15.61 18.67
N PHE A 651 13.82 -16.49 19.08
CA PHE A 651 13.63 -17.94 19.05
C PHE A 651 13.86 -18.59 20.42
N VAL A 652 13.20 -19.72 20.65
CA VAL A 652 13.24 -20.50 21.90
C VAL A 652 13.51 -21.98 21.64
N GLU A 653 14.20 -22.67 22.55
CA GLU A 653 14.52 -24.09 22.43
C GLU A 653 13.27 -24.97 22.60
N SER A 654 12.81 -25.58 21.51
CA SER A 654 11.78 -26.61 21.49
C SER A 654 12.42 -28.01 21.57
N GLY A 655 12.98 -28.31 22.74
CA GLY A 655 13.54 -29.63 23.08
C GLY A 655 14.96 -29.88 22.56
N THR A 656 15.14 -29.99 21.23
CA THR A 656 16.47 -30.02 20.57
C THR A 656 16.51 -29.24 19.26
N ALA A 657 15.39 -28.66 18.83
CA ALA A 657 15.30 -27.76 17.71
C ALA A 657 15.04 -26.35 18.24
N LEU A 658 15.43 -25.36 17.47
CA LEU A 658 15.06 -23.97 17.68
C LEU A 658 13.67 -23.74 17.03
N ALA A 659 12.88 -22.82 17.57
CA ALA A 659 11.58 -22.45 17.01
C ALA A 659 11.31 -20.96 17.27
N LEU A 660 10.63 -20.29 16.33
CA LEU A 660 10.21 -18.90 16.51
C LEU A 660 9.35 -18.78 17.78
N ALA A 661 9.63 -17.77 18.61
CA ALA A 661 8.86 -17.53 19.83
C ALA A 661 7.40 -17.19 19.48
N PRO A 662 6.41 -17.59 20.30
CA PRO A 662 5.01 -17.29 20.01
C PRO A 662 4.74 -15.78 20.02
N ARG A 663 3.82 -15.32 19.17
CA ARG A 663 3.36 -13.93 19.18
C ARG A 663 2.78 -13.55 20.57
N PRO A 664 2.99 -12.31 21.03
CA PRO A 664 3.68 -11.21 20.33
C PRO A 664 5.21 -11.15 20.57
N SER A 665 5.80 -12.12 21.28
CA SER A 665 7.23 -12.14 21.62
C SER A 665 8.16 -12.68 20.50
N SER A 666 7.61 -13.00 19.33
CA SER A 666 8.32 -13.47 18.12
C SER A 666 9.35 -12.48 17.56
N VAL A 667 9.09 -11.18 17.71
CA VAL A 667 9.82 -10.10 17.05
C VAL A 667 10.04 -8.97 18.05
N ASP A 668 11.24 -8.40 18.06
CA ASP A 668 11.58 -7.28 18.93
C ASP A 668 10.97 -5.95 18.40
N PRO A 669 10.35 -5.11 19.24
CA PRO A 669 9.79 -3.80 18.85
C PRO A 669 10.78 -2.78 18.27
N ARG A 670 12.09 -3.07 18.27
CA ARG A 670 13.10 -2.27 17.55
C ARG A 670 13.11 -2.52 16.04
N SER A 671 12.48 -3.59 15.58
CA SER A 671 12.34 -3.95 14.15
C SER A 671 11.64 -2.83 13.39
N ARG A 672 12.19 -2.41 12.24
CA ARG A 672 11.72 -1.29 11.41
C ARG A 672 12.49 -1.19 10.09
N PRO A 673 11.98 -0.46 9.09
CA PRO A 673 12.83 0.17 8.08
C PRO A 673 13.70 1.25 8.74
N VAL A 674 15.03 1.19 8.58
CA VAL A 674 15.96 2.23 9.04
C VAL A 674 16.32 3.13 7.86
N ARG A 675 15.76 4.33 7.84
CA ARG A 675 15.95 5.31 6.76
C ARG A 675 17.41 5.68 6.56
N VAL A 676 17.84 5.70 5.31
CA VAL A 676 19.15 6.21 4.88
C VAL A 676 19.03 7.71 4.61
N ALA A 677 19.64 8.51 5.47
CA ALA A 677 19.55 9.97 5.47
C ALA A 677 20.93 10.65 5.54
N GLY A 678 21.02 11.85 4.97
CA GLY A 678 22.18 12.73 4.94
C GLY A 678 21.83 14.18 5.28
N GLY A 679 22.68 15.11 4.85
CA GLY A 679 22.48 16.55 5.04
C GLY A 679 22.54 16.99 6.52
N ASP A 680 21.64 17.92 6.89
CA ASP A 680 21.52 18.48 8.24
C ASP A 680 20.46 17.76 9.13
N LEU A 681 19.99 16.57 8.72
CA LEU A 681 18.95 15.82 9.43
C LEU A 681 19.45 15.23 10.77
N PRO A 682 18.59 15.05 11.79
CA PRO A 682 19.01 14.51 13.10
C PRO A 682 19.57 13.07 13.05
N ASP A 683 19.11 12.30 12.06
CA ASP A 683 19.46 10.93 11.72
C ASP A 683 20.49 10.83 10.57
N ALA A 684 21.04 11.96 10.11
CA ALA A 684 21.99 12.00 9.01
C ALA A 684 23.30 11.25 9.29
N VAL A 685 23.77 10.47 8.31
CA VAL A 685 25.11 9.89 8.29
C VAL A 685 26.01 10.53 7.23
N GLU A 686 27.32 10.58 7.51
CA GLU A 686 28.33 10.75 6.46
C GLU A 686 28.51 9.38 5.80
N GLY A 687 28.25 9.26 4.50
CA GLY A 687 28.40 7.98 3.80
C GLY A 687 29.85 7.50 3.72
N ASP A 688 30.05 6.22 3.43
CA ASP A 688 31.35 5.56 3.51
C ASP A 688 32.38 6.15 2.54
N ALA A 689 33.63 6.25 2.99
CA ALA A 689 34.71 6.87 2.24
C ALA A 689 35.22 5.98 1.08
N PHE A 690 35.24 4.65 1.23
CA PHE A 690 35.65 3.75 0.15
C PHE A 690 34.58 3.71 -0.95
N VAL A 691 33.32 3.51 -0.57
CA VAL A 691 32.20 3.46 -1.52
C VAL A 691 32.08 4.81 -2.26
N ARG A 692 32.23 5.94 -1.56
CA ARG A 692 32.24 7.26 -2.22
C ARG A 692 33.38 7.41 -3.25
N GLU A 693 34.62 7.11 -2.87
CA GLU A 693 35.80 7.30 -3.75
C GLU A 693 35.82 6.33 -4.94
N ASN A 694 35.24 5.13 -4.82
CA ASN A 694 35.36 4.08 -5.83
C ASN A 694 34.07 3.79 -6.62
N VAL A 695 32.91 4.32 -6.17
CA VAL A 695 31.58 4.10 -6.78
C VAL A 695 30.91 5.45 -7.06
N VAL A 696 30.57 6.22 -6.01
CA VAL A 696 29.69 7.40 -6.15
C VAL A 696 30.34 8.55 -6.91
N GLU A 697 31.58 8.94 -6.57
CA GLU A 697 32.28 10.02 -7.27
C GLU A 697 32.57 9.67 -8.75
N PRO A 698 33.07 8.45 -9.10
CA PRO A 698 33.23 8.05 -10.49
C PRO A 698 31.92 7.97 -11.31
N VAL A 699 30.81 7.53 -10.70
CA VAL A 699 29.49 7.51 -11.36
C VAL A 699 29.00 8.94 -11.61
N LEU A 700 29.14 9.85 -10.63
CA LEU A 700 28.82 11.27 -10.80
C LEU A 700 29.65 11.93 -11.92
N ASP A 701 30.95 11.65 -11.98
CA ASP A 701 31.84 12.16 -13.04
C ASP A 701 31.40 11.62 -14.42
N SER A 702 31.08 10.33 -14.54
CA SER A 702 30.60 9.71 -15.79
C SER A 702 29.25 10.29 -16.24
N VAL A 703 28.28 10.41 -15.33
CA VAL A 703 26.95 11.00 -15.60
C VAL A 703 27.09 12.48 -16.01
N ALA A 704 28.04 13.22 -15.45
CA ALA A 704 28.35 14.59 -15.87
C ALA A 704 29.00 14.65 -17.27
N ASP A 705 29.84 13.68 -17.62
CA ASP A 705 30.48 13.59 -18.94
C ASP A 705 29.50 13.18 -20.07
N LEU A 706 28.30 12.65 -19.76
CA LEU A 706 27.24 12.38 -20.76
C LEU A 706 26.82 13.63 -21.57
N GLU A 707 26.88 14.83 -20.97
CA GLU A 707 26.63 16.09 -21.70
C GLU A 707 27.80 16.44 -22.65
N ALA A 708 29.01 15.96 -22.38
CA ALA A 708 30.21 16.22 -23.16
C ALA A 708 30.47 15.18 -24.27
N THR A 709 30.02 13.93 -24.08
CA THR A 709 30.20 12.82 -25.02
C THR A 709 29.29 12.98 -26.23
N VAL A 710 29.85 13.42 -27.35
CA VAL A 710 29.16 13.57 -28.65
C VAL A 710 29.17 12.25 -29.40
N ILE A 711 28.01 11.59 -29.46
CA ILE A 711 27.79 10.32 -30.19
C ILE A 711 27.55 10.54 -31.69
N GLY A 712 27.11 11.74 -32.10
CA GLY A 712 26.84 12.06 -33.50
C GLY A 712 26.58 13.53 -33.76
N THR A 713 26.16 13.87 -34.98
CA THR A 713 25.77 15.24 -35.36
C THR A 713 24.56 15.19 -36.29
N SER A 714 23.52 15.96 -35.95
CA SER A 714 22.37 16.16 -36.83
C SER A 714 22.57 17.34 -37.77
N ALA A 715 22.33 17.10 -39.06
CA ALA A 715 22.31 18.14 -40.09
C ALA A 715 20.99 18.95 -40.12
N VAL A 716 20.00 18.55 -39.31
CA VAL A 716 18.63 19.09 -39.26
C VAL A 716 18.12 19.21 -37.83
N ASP A 717 17.08 20.03 -37.63
CA ASP A 717 16.37 20.07 -36.35
C ASP A 717 15.55 18.77 -36.20
N LEU A 718 15.57 18.15 -35.01
CA LEU A 718 14.81 16.94 -34.67
C LEU A 718 13.61 17.33 -33.79
N ASP A 719 12.40 17.06 -34.26
CA ASP A 719 11.17 17.53 -33.59
C ASP A 719 10.63 16.53 -32.57
N GLY A 720 11.02 16.68 -31.30
CA GLY A 720 10.42 15.98 -30.16
C GLY A 720 9.39 16.82 -29.41
N SER A 721 8.85 17.88 -30.02
CA SER A 721 7.95 18.79 -29.30
C SER A 721 6.63 18.10 -28.94
N ARG A 722 6.21 18.22 -27.68
CA ARG A 722 5.08 17.46 -27.12
C ARG A 722 3.78 17.45 -27.95
N PRO A 723 3.30 18.56 -28.57
CA PRO A 723 2.12 18.45 -29.43
C PRO A 723 2.43 17.68 -30.72
N ASN A 724 3.59 17.85 -31.34
CA ASN A 724 3.88 17.25 -32.65
C ASN A 724 4.14 15.74 -32.52
N ILE A 725 5.00 15.33 -31.58
CA ILE A 725 5.36 13.92 -31.33
C ILE A 725 4.14 13.05 -30.95
N ARG A 726 3.01 13.68 -30.56
CA ARG A 726 1.74 13.05 -30.17
C ARG A 726 0.56 13.28 -31.12
N LEU A 727 0.74 14.02 -32.21
CA LEU A 727 -0.35 14.37 -33.14
C LEU A 727 -0.01 14.11 -34.61
N MET A 728 1.27 13.96 -34.96
CA MET A 728 1.74 13.81 -36.33
C MET A 728 3.09 13.10 -36.40
N GLU A 729 3.47 12.71 -37.61
CA GLU A 729 4.84 12.25 -37.91
C GLU A 729 5.87 13.30 -37.52
N THR A 730 6.98 12.84 -36.96
CA THR A 730 8.16 13.67 -36.71
C THR A 730 9.41 12.91 -37.14
N ASN A 731 10.45 13.63 -37.54
CA ASN A 731 11.72 12.99 -37.89
C ASN A 731 12.44 12.37 -36.69
N LEU A 732 12.22 12.88 -35.47
CA LEU A 732 12.68 12.21 -34.25
C LEU A 732 11.92 10.90 -33.99
N GLY A 733 10.60 10.89 -34.19
CA GLY A 733 9.79 9.68 -34.07
C GLY A 733 10.20 8.59 -35.04
N ASN A 734 10.47 8.94 -36.31
CA ASN A 734 11.01 8.01 -37.31
C ASN A 734 12.37 7.45 -36.86
N LEU A 735 13.29 8.32 -36.40
CA LEU A 735 14.63 7.94 -35.95
C LEU A 735 14.61 6.92 -34.79
N VAL A 736 13.75 7.14 -33.78
CA VAL A 736 13.62 6.22 -32.63
C VAL A 736 12.94 4.90 -33.04
N ALA A 737 11.99 4.92 -33.97
CA ALA A 737 11.37 3.69 -34.46
C ALA A 737 12.35 2.85 -35.31
N ASP A 738 13.18 3.49 -36.13
CA ASP A 738 14.21 2.81 -36.94
C ASP A 738 15.34 2.24 -36.09
N SER A 739 15.74 2.93 -35.02
CA SER A 739 16.80 2.46 -34.12
C SER A 739 16.41 1.17 -33.39
N GLN A 740 15.14 1.03 -33.03
CA GLN A 740 14.61 -0.21 -32.44
C GLN A 740 14.58 -1.36 -33.46
N ILE A 741 14.23 -1.10 -34.72
CA ILE A 741 14.32 -2.12 -35.80
C ILE A 741 15.76 -2.62 -35.94
N ALA A 742 16.75 -1.72 -35.96
CA ALA A 742 18.15 -2.10 -36.07
C ALA A 742 18.58 -2.98 -34.88
N ALA A 743 18.27 -2.58 -33.64
CA ALA A 743 18.62 -3.35 -32.45
C ALA A 743 18.09 -4.80 -32.45
N VAL A 744 16.84 -5.01 -32.90
CA VAL A 744 16.25 -6.36 -33.03
C VAL A 744 16.85 -7.13 -34.21
N ARG A 745 16.97 -6.50 -35.38
CA ARG A 745 17.50 -7.12 -36.61
C ARG A 745 18.93 -7.60 -36.42
N ASP A 746 19.77 -6.81 -35.76
CA ASP A 746 21.19 -7.09 -35.61
C ASP A 746 21.46 -8.19 -34.56
N ARG A 747 20.46 -8.50 -33.71
CA ARG A 747 20.43 -9.59 -32.74
C ARG A 747 19.50 -10.76 -33.12
N ALA A 748 18.96 -10.78 -34.34
CA ALA A 748 17.91 -11.72 -34.73
C ALA A 748 18.29 -13.20 -34.55
N ASP A 749 19.50 -13.59 -34.99
CA ASP A 749 20.02 -14.96 -34.85
C ASP A 749 20.16 -15.40 -33.38
N GLU A 750 20.39 -14.47 -32.45
CA GLU A 750 20.59 -14.73 -31.01
C GLU A 750 19.27 -15.06 -30.32
N PHE A 751 18.20 -14.33 -30.66
CA PHE A 751 16.85 -14.50 -30.08
C PHE A 751 15.91 -15.36 -30.95
N GLY A 752 16.45 -16.11 -31.92
CA GLY A 752 15.69 -17.05 -32.75
C GLY A 752 14.74 -16.41 -33.77
N LEU A 753 14.91 -15.13 -34.08
CA LEU A 753 14.13 -14.37 -35.05
C LEU A 753 14.70 -14.55 -36.48
N ASP A 754 13.89 -14.33 -37.53
CA ASP A 754 14.35 -14.42 -38.92
C ASP A 754 15.11 -13.14 -39.34
N PRO A 755 16.45 -13.17 -39.55
CA PRO A 755 17.24 -11.98 -39.90
C PRO A 755 16.91 -11.40 -41.29
N ASP A 756 16.31 -12.20 -42.19
CA ASP A 756 15.80 -11.74 -43.50
C ASP A 756 14.31 -11.31 -43.41
N GLY A 757 13.76 -11.22 -42.19
CA GLY A 757 12.37 -10.90 -41.91
C GLY A 757 11.94 -9.47 -42.26
N SER A 758 10.61 -9.26 -42.33
CA SER A 758 10.02 -7.93 -42.54
C SER A 758 9.74 -7.26 -41.21
N TYR A 759 10.66 -6.41 -40.76
CA TYR A 759 10.55 -5.67 -39.50
C TYR A 759 9.75 -4.38 -39.67
N VAL A 760 8.85 -4.10 -38.73
CA VAL A 760 8.17 -2.81 -38.57
C VAL A 760 8.20 -2.39 -37.10
N ALA A 761 8.21 -1.10 -36.83
CA ALA A 761 8.21 -0.59 -35.46
C ALA A 761 7.02 0.32 -35.16
N ILE A 762 6.58 0.28 -33.90
CA ILE A 762 5.67 1.25 -33.29
C ILE A 762 6.32 1.79 -32.01
N GLN A 763 6.62 3.09 -32.00
CA GLN A 763 7.05 3.82 -30.81
C GLN A 763 5.96 4.83 -30.44
N ASN A 764 5.45 4.78 -29.21
CA ASN A 764 4.46 5.76 -28.73
C ASN A 764 5.13 7.13 -28.48
N GLY A 765 4.46 8.22 -28.88
CA GLY A 765 4.89 9.60 -28.57
C GLY A 765 4.85 9.95 -27.07
N GLY A 766 4.34 9.05 -26.23
CA GLY A 766 4.38 9.09 -24.77
C GLY A 766 5.75 8.71 -24.19
N GLY A 767 6.44 7.78 -24.85
CA GLY A 767 7.76 7.25 -24.48
C GLY A 767 8.95 8.11 -24.91
N ILE A 768 8.72 9.06 -25.83
CA ILE A 768 9.70 10.08 -26.25
C ILE A 768 9.49 11.36 -25.42
N ARG A 769 10.51 11.79 -24.65
CA ARG A 769 10.31 12.67 -23.49
C ARG A 769 10.93 14.07 -23.54
N ASN A 770 11.93 14.31 -24.38
CA ASN A 770 12.66 15.58 -24.47
C ASN A 770 11.76 16.81 -24.72
N SER A 771 10.52 16.59 -25.20
CA SER A 771 9.40 17.55 -25.24
C SER A 771 9.64 18.84 -26.03
N THR A 772 10.75 18.92 -26.77
CA THR A 772 11.27 20.12 -27.42
C THR A 772 11.85 19.80 -28.80
N VAL A 773 12.17 20.83 -29.59
CA VAL A 773 12.90 20.67 -30.85
C VAL A 773 14.40 20.71 -30.54
N ILE A 774 15.11 19.63 -30.82
CA ILE A 774 16.57 19.56 -30.72
C ILE A 774 17.15 20.25 -31.96
N PRO A 775 17.96 21.30 -31.83
CA PRO A 775 18.49 22.04 -32.99
C PRO A 775 19.57 21.23 -33.73
N ALA A 776 19.70 21.47 -35.03
CA ALA A 776 20.80 20.93 -35.84
C ALA A 776 22.17 21.24 -35.20
N GLY A 777 22.96 20.20 -34.90
CA GLY A 777 24.18 20.29 -34.12
C GLY A 777 24.65 18.94 -33.58
N PRO A 778 25.63 18.94 -32.65
CA PRO A 778 26.06 17.74 -31.95
C PRO A 778 24.90 17.07 -31.21
N ILE A 779 24.84 15.74 -31.26
CA ILE A 779 23.97 14.91 -30.43
C ILE A 779 24.89 14.23 -29.40
N THR A 780 24.51 14.34 -28.12
CA THR A 780 25.30 13.80 -27.00
C THR A 780 24.64 12.56 -26.42
N GLN A 781 25.37 11.81 -25.59
CA GLN A 781 24.79 10.67 -24.88
C GLN A 781 23.70 11.11 -23.89
N LEU A 782 23.84 12.27 -23.24
CA LEU A 782 22.73 12.84 -22.46
C LEU A 782 21.49 13.15 -23.34
N THR A 783 21.69 13.47 -24.63
CA THR A 783 20.57 13.72 -25.54
C THR A 783 19.73 12.45 -25.77
N THR A 784 20.32 11.25 -25.78
CA THR A 784 19.56 10.00 -25.94
C THR A 784 18.77 9.67 -24.68
N PHE A 785 19.32 9.91 -23.49
CA PHE A 785 18.56 9.84 -22.23
C PHE A 785 17.41 10.85 -22.16
N ASP A 786 17.62 12.12 -22.58
CA ASP A 786 16.54 13.12 -22.67
C ASP A 786 15.40 12.66 -23.60
N ILE A 787 15.73 11.99 -24.71
CA ILE A 787 14.77 11.43 -25.66
C ILE A 787 14.05 10.22 -25.04
N ALA A 788 14.80 9.30 -24.45
CA ALA A 788 14.38 7.97 -24.04
C ALA A 788 14.82 7.66 -22.58
N PRO A 789 14.16 8.25 -21.56
CA PRO A 789 14.64 8.21 -20.16
C PRO A 789 14.11 7.03 -19.33
N PHE A 790 13.20 6.20 -19.85
CA PHE A 790 12.63 5.07 -19.11
C PHE A 790 13.50 3.81 -19.25
N PRO A 791 13.51 2.89 -18.27
CA PRO A 791 14.23 1.62 -18.38
C PRO A 791 13.53 0.60 -19.30
N ASN A 792 12.95 1.06 -20.42
CA ASN A 792 12.20 0.22 -21.34
C ASN A 792 13.15 -0.54 -22.28
N PHE A 793 12.92 -1.83 -22.45
CA PHE A 793 13.66 -2.70 -23.37
C PHE A 793 12.96 -2.82 -24.72
N VAL A 794 13.75 -3.06 -25.78
CA VAL A 794 13.20 -3.31 -27.12
C VAL A 794 12.71 -4.74 -27.19
N GLY A 795 11.42 -4.90 -27.45
CA GLY A 795 10.72 -6.17 -27.64
C GLY A 795 10.33 -6.41 -29.10
N ALA A 796 10.27 -7.69 -29.48
CA ALA A 796 9.86 -8.12 -30.81
C ALA A 796 8.81 -9.24 -30.72
N PHE A 797 7.67 -9.03 -31.37
CA PHE A 797 6.69 -10.08 -31.67
C PHE A 797 7.03 -10.70 -33.03
N PRO A 798 7.34 -12.00 -33.11
CA PRO A 798 7.40 -12.71 -34.38
C PRO A 798 6.02 -12.85 -35.03
N GLU A 799 6.02 -13.22 -36.31
CA GLU A 799 4.86 -13.61 -37.15
C GLU A 799 3.53 -12.80 -37.02
N VAL A 800 3.56 -11.52 -36.63
CA VAL A 800 2.36 -10.67 -36.45
C VAL A 800 1.58 -10.51 -37.76
N SER A 801 0.26 -10.74 -37.70
CA SER A 801 -0.60 -10.67 -38.88
C SER A 801 -1.00 -9.24 -39.26
N ALA A 802 -1.43 -9.09 -40.51
CA ALA A 802 -2.00 -7.85 -41.04
C ALA A 802 -3.23 -7.33 -40.24
N ALA A 803 -3.93 -8.20 -39.50
CA ALA A 803 -5.08 -7.81 -38.68
C ALA A 803 -4.63 -7.25 -37.32
N GLU A 804 -3.67 -7.90 -36.66
CA GLU A 804 -3.09 -7.46 -35.38
C GLU A 804 -2.32 -6.15 -35.54
N LEU A 805 -1.49 -6.03 -36.59
CA LEU A 805 -0.79 -4.78 -36.90
C LEU A 805 -1.77 -3.61 -37.12
N LYS A 806 -2.89 -3.85 -37.83
CA LYS A 806 -3.94 -2.83 -37.97
C LYS A 806 -4.53 -2.47 -36.60
N LEU A 807 -4.85 -3.45 -35.76
CA LEU A 807 -5.48 -3.23 -34.45
C LEU A 807 -4.58 -2.40 -33.50
N ALA A 808 -3.27 -2.65 -33.53
CA ALA A 808 -2.27 -1.85 -32.81
C ALA A 808 -2.23 -0.40 -33.33
N LEU A 809 -2.15 -0.20 -34.65
CA LEU A 809 -2.15 1.13 -35.28
C LEU A 809 -3.46 1.89 -35.03
N GLU A 810 -4.62 1.22 -35.02
CA GLU A 810 -5.90 1.84 -34.66
C GLU A 810 -5.92 2.34 -33.20
N ASN A 811 -5.21 1.69 -32.27
CA ASN A 811 -5.04 2.24 -30.91
C ASN A 811 -4.18 3.51 -30.97
N GLY A 812 -3.02 3.44 -31.63
CA GLY A 812 -2.10 4.56 -31.74
C GLY A 812 -2.77 5.83 -32.27
N TYR A 813 -3.61 5.71 -33.30
CA TYR A 813 -4.29 6.87 -33.89
C TYR A 813 -5.70 7.15 -33.32
N SER A 814 -6.16 6.42 -32.29
CA SER A 814 -7.53 6.51 -31.76
C SER A 814 -7.90 7.87 -31.17
N GLN A 815 -6.98 8.53 -30.47
CA GLN A 815 -7.27 9.74 -29.69
C GLN A 815 -7.12 11.05 -30.47
N LEU A 816 -6.63 11.01 -31.72
CA LEU A 816 -6.51 12.19 -32.57
C LEU A 816 -7.85 12.94 -32.68
N PRO A 817 -7.88 14.28 -32.55
CA PRO A 817 -6.72 15.20 -32.49
C PRO A 817 -6.27 15.61 -31.07
N SER A 818 -6.41 14.73 -30.07
CA SER A 818 -5.91 14.96 -28.69
C SER A 818 -4.44 14.52 -28.57
N ASP A 819 -3.62 15.23 -27.78
CA ASP A 819 -2.18 14.98 -27.59
C ASP A 819 -1.88 13.84 -26.59
N ASP A 820 -2.55 12.70 -26.80
CA ASP A 820 -2.43 11.49 -26.01
C ASP A 820 -1.07 10.80 -26.24
N GLY A 821 -0.54 10.12 -25.21
CA GLY A 821 0.76 9.44 -25.29
C GLY A 821 0.82 8.34 -26.35
N ARG A 822 -0.30 7.67 -26.62
CA ARG A 822 -0.32 6.46 -27.44
C ARG A 822 0.02 6.67 -28.92
N PHE A 823 0.08 7.91 -29.42
CA PHE A 823 0.31 8.20 -30.84
C PHE A 823 1.50 7.42 -31.41
N ALA A 824 1.26 6.62 -32.45
CA ALA A 824 2.29 5.80 -33.08
C ALA A 824 3.20 6.64 -33.98
N GLN A 825 4.47 6.78 -33.59
CA GLN A 825 5.57 7.00 -34.54
C GLN A 825 5.99 5.62 -35.08
N ILE A 826 6.44 5.54 -36.33
CA ILE A 826 6.55 4.26 -37.05
C ILE A 826 7.85 4.06 -37.86
N GLY A 827 8.31 2.82 -37.91
CA GLY A 827 9.49 2.37 -38.66
C GLY A 827 9.16 1.21 -39.62
N GLY A 828 9.88 1.11 -40.73
CA GLY A 828 9.73 0.02 -41.72
C GLY A 828 8.44 0.06 -42.59
N MET A 829 7.57 1.05 -42.38
CA MET A 829 6.27 1.14 -43.03
C MET A 829 5.73 2.57 -43.14
N SER A 830 4.72 2.72 -44.01
CA SER A 830 3.90 3.91 -44.20
C SER A 830 2.41 3.61 -43.98
N VAL A 831 1.67 4.60 -43.47
CA VAL A 831 0.26 4.51 -43.05
C VAL A 831 -0.54 5.70 -43.61
N GLU A 832 -1.74 5.40 -44.13
CA GLU A 832 -2.73 6.41 -44.51
C GLU A 832 -3.95 6.34 -43.57
N LEU A 833 -4.35 7.49 -43.02
CA LEU A 833 -5.41 7.65 -42.04
C LEU A 833 -6.62 8.39 -42.63
N ASP A 834 -7.85 8.03 -42.24
CA ASP A 834 -9.07 8.83 -42.46
C ASP A 834 -9.64 9.28 -41.11
N LEU A 835 -9.39 10.53 -40.75
CA LEU A 835 -9.81 11.10 -39.46
C LEU A 835 -11.32 11.36 -39.38
N SER A 836 -12.07 11.13 -40.47
CA SER A 836 -13.53 11.15 -40.44
C SER A 836 -14.16 9.84 -39.95
N GLN A 837 -13.37 8.76 -39.86
CA GLN A 837 -13.78 7.48 -39.27
C GLN A 837 -13.64 7.48 -37.73
N PRO A 838 -14.45 6.67 -37.03
CA PRO A 838 -14.29 6.47 -35.59
C PRO A 838 -12.91 5.88 -35.27
N GLY A 839 -12.27 6.42 -34.22
CA GLY A 839 -11.11 5.78 -33.61
C GLY A 839 -11.53 4.56 -32.78
N GLN A 840 -10.55 3.78 -32.36
CA GLN A 840 -10.77 2.68 -31.42
C GLN A 840 -11.24 3.19 -30.05
N GLU A 841 -12.21 2.50 -29.44
CA GLU A 841 -12.75 2.80 -28.10
C GLU A 841 -12.74 1.51 -27.26
N ARG A 842 -12.48 1.63 -25.94
CA ARG A 842 -12.54 0.53 -24.96
C ARG A 842 -13.72 0.73 -23.98
N ALA A 843 -14.18 -0.35 -23.37
CA ALA A 843 -15.33 -0.32 -22.44
C ALA A 843 -15.03 0.36 -21.09
N SER A 844 -13.76 0.34 -20.70
CA SER A 844 -13.10 1.02 -19.57
C SER A 844 -11.63 1.20 -19.98
N GLU A 845 -10.79 1.79 -19.13
CA GLU A 845 -9.35 2.01 -19.42
C GLU A 845 -8.66 0.69 -19.81
N GLU A 846 -8.58 -0.26 -18.89
CA GLU A 846 -8.13 -1.65 -19.15
C GLU A 846 -9.20 -2.54 -19.79
N GLY A 847 -10.32 -1.96 -20.25
CA GLY A 847 -11.46 -2.71 -20.73
C GLY A 847 -11.23 -3.37 -22.10
N PRO A 848 -12.03 -4.39 -22.46
CA PRO A 848 -12.01 -4.92 -23.82
C PRO A 848 -12.40 -3.83 -24.83
N ILE A 849 -11.88 -3.98 -26.04
CA ILE A 849 -12.19 -3.12 -27.19
C ILE A 849 -13.70 -3.18 -27.46
N SER A 850 -14.35 -2.02 -27.45
CA SER A 850 -15.79 -1.84 -27.68
C SER A 850 -16.09 -1.33 -29.08
N VAL A 851 -15.11 -0.65 -29.71
CA VAL A 851 -15.08 -0.23 -31.12
C VAL A 851 -13.66 -0.44 -31.63
N GLU A 852 -13.46 -1.24 -32.68
CA GLU A 852 -12.11 -1.60 -33.20
C GLU A 852 -11.37 -0.44 -33.90
N GLY A 853 -12.10 0.61 -34.32
CA GLY A 853 -11.56 1.70 -35.13
C GLY A 853 -11.55 1.40 -36.64
N ASP A 854 -11.69 2.44 -37.45
CA ASP A 854 -11.57 2.37 -38.93
C ASP A 854 -10.74 3.55 -39.49
N ARG A 855 -9.84 4.11 -38.69
CA ARG A 855 -8.98 5.23 -39.11
C ARG A 855 -7.86 4.77 -40.01
N VAL A 856 -7.31 3.57 -39.83
CA VAL A 856 -6.17 3.04 -40.61
C VAL A 856 -6.67 2.50 -41.95
N ARG A 857 -6.50 3.29 -43.02
CA ARG A 857 -7.01 3.00 -44.37
C ARG A 857 -6.03 2.21 -45.22
N SER A 858 -4.73 2.47 -45.11
CA SER A 858 -3.71 1.62 -45.72
C SER A 858 -2.44 1.54 -44.87
N VAL A 859 -1.73 0.42 -45.01
CA VAL A 859 -0.41 0.17 -44.42
C VAL A 859 0.44 -0.49 -45.50
N THR A 860 1.59 0.09 -45.82
CA THR A 860 2.51 -0.39 -46.86
C THR A 860 3.95 -0.40 -46.33
N LEU A 861 4.62 -1.53 -46.42
CA LEU A 861 6.03 -1.69 -46.03
C LEU A 861 6.97 -0.96 -46.99
N ASP A 862 8.19 -0.68 -46.56
CA ASP A 862 9.19 0.07 -47.35
C ASP A 862 9.63 -0.65 -48.65
N ASP A 863 9.48 -1.98 -48.72
CA ASP A 863 9.69 -2.76 -49.96
C ASP A 863 8.55 -2.60 -50.99
N GLY A 864 7.44 -1.96 -50.60
CA GLY A 864 6.23 -1.76 -51.38
C GLY A 864 5.13 -2.81 -51.16
N THR A 865 5.28 -3.71 -50.20
CA THR A 865 4.27 -4.73 -49.84
C THR A 865 3.11 -4.09 -49.07
N VAL A 866 1.89 -4.27 -49.57
CA VAL A 866 0.66 -3.71 -48.97
C VAL A 866 0.06 -4.70 -47.98
N ILE A 867 -0.04 -4.28 -46.71
CA ILE A 867 -0.54 -5.07 -45.58
C ILE A 867 -2.02 -4.77 -45.30
N VAL A 868 -2.43 -3.50 -45.39
CA VAL A 868 -3.83 -3.05 -45.24
C VAL A 868 -4.21 -2.20 -46.44
N SER A 869 -5.42 -2.37 -46.97
CA SER A 869 -5.96 -1.61 -48.11
C SER A 869 -7.44 -1.33 -47.93
N ASP A 870 -7.87 -0.08 -48.19
CA ASP A 870 -9.26 0.37 -48.02
C ASP A 870 -9.87 0.07 -46.62
N GLY A 871 -9.03 0.07 -45.58
CA GLY A 871 -9.43 -0.23 -44.20
C GLY A 871 -9.55 -1.72 -43.87
N GLU A 872 -9.11 -2.61 -44.77
CA GLU A 872 -9.21 -4.07 -44.59
C GLU A 872 -7.82 -4.72 -44.71
N PRO A 873 -7.46 -5.68 -43.82
CA PRO A 873 -6.25 -6.48 -43.98
C PRO A 873 -6.20 -7.21 -45.32
N VAL A 874 -5.07 -7.15 -46.03
CA VAL A 874 -4.93 -7.75 -47.35
C VAL A 874 -4.87 -9.27 -47.23
N ALA A 875 -5.82 -9.97 -47.87
CA ALA A 875 -5.94 -11.42 -47.79
C ALA A 875 -4.70 -12.14 -48.33
N GLY A 876 -3.93 -12.76 -47.43
CA GLY A 876 -2.68 -13.44 -47.77
C GLY A 876 -1.47 -12.50 -47.88
N ALA A 877 -1.52 -11.32 -47.26
CA ALA A 877 -0.32 -10.56 -46.90
C ALA A 877 0.64 -11.42 -46.06
N PRO A 878 1.96 -11.18 -46.14
CA PRO A 878 2.90 -11.79 -45.21
C PRO A 878 2.64 -11.30 -43.78
N THR A 879 3.13 -12.06 -42.82
CA THR A 879 3.33 -11.63 -41.44
C THR A 879 4.56 -10.72 -41.36
N VAL A 880 4.68 -9.97 -40.26
CA VAL A 880 5.81 -9.06 -39.98
C VAL A 880 6.36 -9.32 -38.58
N THR A 881 7.63 -8.98 -38.35
CA THR A 881 8.16 -8.86 -36.99
C THR A 881 7.80 -7.47 -36.49
N LEU A 882 6.95 -7.38 -35.47
CA LEU A 882 6.54 -6.10 -34.89
C LEU A 882 7.43 -5.77 -33.69
N VAL A 883 8.18 -4.68 -33.83
CA VAL A 883 9.10 -4.14 -32.82
C VAL A 883 8.42 -3.01 -32.06
N MET A 884 8.58 -2.99 -30.74
CA MET A 884 8.13 -1.91 -29.87
C MET A 884 8.89 -1.92 -28.55
N SER A 885 8.76 -0.90 -27.71
CA SER A 885 9.18 -1.03 -26.32
C SER A 885 8.32 -2.05 -25.58
N ASP A 886 8.93 -2.80 -24.68
CA ASP A 886 8.27 -3.77 -23.80
C ASP A 886 7.09 -3.19 -23.01
N PHE A 887 7.15 -1.92 -22.60
CA PHE A 887 6.00 -1.17 -22.07
C PHE A 887 4.75 -1.30 -22.96
N LEU A 888 4.90 -1.17 -24.29
CA LEU A 888 3.79 -1.32 -25.24
C LEU A 888 3.44 -2.80 -25.47
N ALA A 889 4.43 -3.68 -25.47
CA ALA A 889 4.25 -5.12 -25.65
C ALA A 889 3.41 -5.74 -24.52
N ARG A 890 3.59 -5.26 -23.28
CA ARG A 890 2.78 -5.61 -22.10
C ARG A 890 1.42 -4.90 -22.05
N GLY A 891 1.07 -4.11 -23.07
CA GLY A 891 -0.23 -3.45 -23.21
C GLY A 891 -0.31 -1.99 -22.76
N GLY A 892 0.83 -1.37 -22.42
CA GLY A 892 0.95 0.05 -22.08
C GLY A 892 0.37 0.96 -23.17
N ASP A 893 -0.11 2.14 -22.77
CA ASP A 893 -0.89 3.05 -23.63
C ASP A 893 -2.10 2.39 -24.33
N ASN A 894 -2.59 1.28 -23.77
CA ASN A 894 -3.70 0.45 -24.26
C ASN A 894 -3.46 -0.26 -25.59
N TYR A 895 -2.20 -0.48 -25.96
CA TYR A 895 -1.87 -1.29 -27.13
C TYR A 895 -2.37 -2.73 -26.93
N PRO A 896 -3.08 -3.33 -27.91
CA PRO A 896 -3.44 -4.74 -27.84
C PRO A 896 -2.21 -5.58 -28.20
N PRO A 897 -1.72 -6.46 -27.31
CA PRO A 897 -0.69 -7.43 -27.68
C PRO A 897 -1.22 -8.37 -28.78
N PRO A 898 -0.38 -8.76 -29.76
CA PRO A 898 -0.63 -9.91 -30.65
C PRO A 898 -0.94 -11.22 -29.91
N ASP A 899 -1.40 -12.23 -30.64
CA ASP A 899 -1.66 -13.58 -30.09
C ASP A 899 -0.35 -14.35 -29.78
N GLU A 900 0.80 -13.94 -30.33
CA GLU A 900 2.12 -14.52 -30.03
C GLU A 900 2.79 -13.82 -28.83
N GLU A 901 3.66 -14.54 -28.11
CA GLU A 901 4.53 -13.97 -27.07
C GLU A 901 5.66 -13.15 -27.72
N PHE A 902 6.06 -12.04 -27.09
CA PHE A 902 7.22 -11.26 -27.53
C PHE A 902 8.48 -11.69 -26.78
N THR A 903 9.63 -11.35 -27.37
CA THR A 903 10.94 -11.50 -26.74
C THR A 903 11.62 -10.14 -26.62
N THR A 904 12.15 -9.79 -25.46
CA THR A 904 13.07 -8.65 -25.29
C THR A 904 14.46 -9.03 -25.76
N VAL A 905 15.12 -8.15 -26.54
CA VAL A 905 16.44 -8.45 -27.15
C VAL A 905 17.63 -7.96 -26.32
N GLY A 906 17.47 -7.76 -25.01
CA GLY A 906 18.56 -7.33 -24.11
C GLY A 906 19.10 -5.92 -24.34
N VAL A 907 18.37 -5.07 -25.07
CA VAL A 907 18.78 -3.68 -25.40
C VAL A 907 17.72 -2.69 -24.94
N ALA A 908 18.12 -1.75 -24.07
CA ALA A 908 17.28 -0.62 -23.69
C ALA A 908 16.99 0.28 -24.92
N TYR A 909 15.79 0.83 -25.02
CA TYR A 909 15.39 1.66 -26.16
C TYR A 909 16.23 2.94 -26.36
N GLN A 910 16.92 3.39 -25.30
CA GLN A 910 17.92 4.46 -25.32
C GLN A 910 19.24 4.00 -25.96
N GLN A 911 19.73 2.81 -25.57
CA GLN A 911 20.95 2.22 -26.13
C GLN A 911 20.76 1.93 -27.62
N ALA A 912 19.60 1.41 -28.01
CA ALA A 912 19.24 1.21 -29.41
C ALA A 912 19.36 2.52 -30.22
N LEU A 913 18.89 3.64 -29.68
CA LEU A 913 19.03 4.97 -30.31
C LEU A 913 20.48 5.45 -30.39
N GLU A 914 21.28 5.21 -29.36
CA GLU A 914 22.70 5.56 -29.32
C GLU A 914 23.50 4.77 -30.35
N ASP A 915 23.41 3.43 -30.32
CA ASP A 915 24.07 2.52 -31.25
C ASP A 915 23.71 2.85 -32.71
N TYR A 916 22.43 3.13 -32.98
CA TYR A 916 21.96 3.48 -34.32
C TYR A 916 22.57 4.80 -34.83
N ILE A 917 22.68 5.81 -33.98
CA ILE A 917 23.29 7.11 -34.33
C ILE A 917 24.79 6.97 -34.53
N ALA A 918 25.48 6.24 -33.64
CA ALA A 918 26.93 6.12 -33.62
C ALA A 918 27.45 5.21 -34.76
N ASP A 919 26.87 4.00 -34.89
CA ASP A 919 27.41 2.94 -35.74
C ASP A 919 26.67 2.78 -37.07
N GLU A 920 25.34 2.59 -37.07
CA GLU A 920 24.57 2.34 -38.31
C GLU A 920 24.48 3.60 -39.20
N LEU A 921 24.21 4.77 -38.60
CA LEU A 921 24.30 6.08 -39.28
C LEU A 921 25.73 6.64 -39.35
N GLY A 922 26.71 6.01 -38.69
CA GLY A 922 28.11 6.44 -38.69
C GLY A 922 28.35 7.84 -38.13
N GLY A 923 27.49 8.30 -37.21
CA GLY A 923 27.60 9.59 -36.51
C GLY A 923 27.01 10.81 -37.25
N GLU A 924 26.31 10.66 -38.39
CA GLU A 924 25.70 11.78 -39.13
C GLU A 924 24.21 11.55 -39.42
N ILE A 925 23.31 12.26 -38.71
CA ILE A 925 21.86 12.22 -38.99
C ILE A 925 21.58 13.21 -40.12
N THR A 926 21.32 12.71 -41.33
CA THR A 926 21.14 13.58 -42.50
C THR A 926 19.68 14.02 -42.69
N GLY A 927 19.49 15.23 -43.22
CA GLY A 927 18.17 15.69 -43.69
C GLY A 927 17.69 15.05 -44.99
N ALA A 928 18.38 14.02 -45.50
CA ALA A 928 17.95 13.21 -46.63
C ALA A 928 17.26 11.92 -46.16
N GLU A 929 17.72 11.33 -45.05
CA GLU A 929 17.03 10.24 -44.34
C GLU A 929 15.96 10.78 -43.39
N TYR A 930 16.26 11.82 -42.60
CA TYR A 930 15.37 12.35 -41.55
C TYR A 930 14.93 13.82 -41.79
N PRO A 931 14.28 14.15 -42.92
CA PRO A 931 13.87 15.51 -43.25
C PRO A 931 12.94 16.12 -42.20
N GLY A 932 13.16 17.40 -41.87
CA GLY A 932 12.36 18.12 -40.87
C GLY A 932 10.88 18.15 -41.22
N GLY A 933 10.05 17.60 -40.33
CA GLY A 933 8.61 17.39 -40.54
C GLY A 933 8.20 15.98 -40.97
N GLY A 934 9.14 15.04 -41.03
CA GLY A 934 8.88 13.64 -41.42
C GLY A 934 9.09 13.39 -42.92
N GLU A 935 9.12 12.12 -43.28
CA GLU A 935 9.28 11.61 -44.64
C GLU A 935 7.93 11.44 -45.37
N GLY A 936 6.83 11.46 -44.63
CA GLY A 936 5.50 11.11 -45.11
C GLY A 936 5.12 9.65 -44.84
N ARG A 937 5.75 9.03 -43.83
CA ARG A 937 5.33 7.72 -43.30
C ARG A 937 3.90 7.77 -42.76
N ILE A 938 3.46 8.87 -42.13
CA ILE A 938 2.09 9.00 -41.61
C ILE A 938 1.35 10.10 -42.36
N THR A 939 0.30 9.73 -43.09
CA THR A 939 -0.52 10.67 -43.87
C THR A 939 -1.97 10.65 -43.41
N ALA A 940 -2.60 11.84 -43.30
CA ALA A 940 -4.00 11.98 -42.92
C ALA A 940 -4.84 12.55 -44.07
N LEU A 941 -5.92 11.84 -44.40
CA LEU A 941 -6.98 12.28 -45.29
C LEU A 941 -8.12 12.91 -44.46
N GLY A 942 -8.36 14.21 -44.70
CA GLY A 942 -9.54 14.93 -44.18
C GLY A 942 -9.24 15.97 -43.12
#